data_AF-A0AAU9XVB8-F1
#
_entry.id   AF-A0AAU9XVB8-F1
#
_cell.length_a   1.000
_cell.length_b   1.000
_cell.length_c   1.000
_cell.angle_alpha   90.00
_cell.angle_beta   90.00
_cell.angle_gamma   90.00
#
_symmetry.space_group_name_H-M   'P 1'
#
loop_
_entity.id
_entity.type
_entity.pdbx_description
1 polymer ?
#
loop_
_entity_poly.entity_id
_entity_poly.type
_entity_poly.pdbx_seq_one_letter_code
_entity_poly.pdbx_strand_id
1 'polypeptide(L)'
;MSILCLTDHPGKVSIMAMAISPFASTKETTNYARLCRLLVDVGSQVLRSTFDTIHPPATLHTVLGSTSVHYATLQSLYRGRRKVLNPTQWGKLYPTHAPVSSAAFDITLLTVLLRNICGLGPPANGWDRLPLATNISIADDIARVKYYRNTVYGHASQASVDDSSFSAYWHKIREPLVRLGGAHFRADIDNLEHDCMDPDSEEHYRELMKQWKKDDDSIKDKLEEIEGSLEKMIGEMVKMDSELKEVKEKLCTLTASVGESKDEGKLNYTIKVILLNRKFRPLLMKPRDKEGTKALSGFHLFVRSLGISRKSLSQTTALPSNLFYDRVSPSDTLEAEQKETVLIVGEPGMGKTTYCKKYAYDWATKQQEPQGCGSTAFKVVLLLKCRDIHSDVWEAINDQLLPRDIDEEVKQQFFQFIRENQSSILLILDGLDELPSSKLSMFSELIEGRVLPRCHIVATARHEAGKEVRKCCDALLQIEGFTEKHAKGFVTKYFKERTDLATKLLQRMSRDKNLREIAANPLNTALLCLLCEEFEGTLPESRAQLYLDMVECVLRRYRKKKGLLEKIEDLTNHYKPQLNHLGKVALNGLLDDKLDFNESELRNHAKDLTEFGFLSVQPGGSKLRQTLHYAF
;
A
#
# COMPACT_ATOMS: atom_id res chain seq x y z
N MET A 1 60.06 -1.67 13.17
CA MET A 1 60.16 -1.97 11.72
C MET A 1 60.71 -3.39 11.60
N SER A 2 60.05 -4.23 10.79
CA SER A 2 60.54 -5.52 10.25
C SER A 2 60.32 -6.83 11.05
N ILE A 3 59.09 -7.35 10.94
CA ILE A 3 58.64 -8.68 10.44
C ILE A 3 59.60 -9.90 10.55
N LEU A 4 59.19 -10.97 11.25
CA LEU A 4 58.89 -12.32 10.70
C LEU A 4 58.49 -13.35 11.78
N CYS A 5 57.50 -14.18 11.43
CA CYS A 5 56.84 -15.23 12.22
C CYS A 5 57.73 -16.43 12.55
N LEU A 6 57.41 -17.14 13.64
CA LEU A 6 57.45 -18.62 13.74
C LEU A 6 56.56 -19.09 14.91
N THR A 7 56.02 -20.30 14.73
CA THR A 7 54.91 -20.98 15.41
C THR A 7 55.28 -21.82 16.64
N ASP A 8 54.32 -21.94 17.56
CA ASP A 8 53.92 -23.08 18.42
C ASP A 8 54.81 -23.74 19.51
N HIS A 9 54.37 -23.50 20.76
CA HIS A 9 53.94 -24.45 21.83
C HIS A 9 54.94 -25.33 22.62
N PRO A 10 54.56 -25.86 23.82
CA PRO A 10 53.41 -25.54 24.71
C PRO A 10 53.74 -25.41 26.22
N GLY A 11 52.75 -24.90 26.98
CA GLY A 11 52.52 -25.36 28.36
C GLY A 11 52.71 -24.35 29.50
N LYS A 12 51.67 -23.57 29.82
CA LYS A 12 51.22 -23.32 31.20
C LYS A 12 49.86 -22.62 31.24
N VAL A 13 49.01 -23.19 32.10
CA VAL A 13 47.64 -22.83 32.43
C VAL A 13 47.52 -21.33 32.71
N SER A 14 46.72 -20.64 31.91
CA SER A 14 46.27 -19.28 32.20
C SER A 14 44.88 -19.35 32.82
N ILE A 15 44.75 -18.81 34.03
CA ILE A 15 43.50 -18.55 34.72
C ILE A 15 42.73 -17.54 33.85
N MET A 16 41.79 -18.01 33.04
CA MET A 16 40.84 -17.12 32.38
C MET A 16 39.84 -16.65 33.42
N ALA A 17 39.92 -15.36 33.76
CA ALA A 17 38.80 -14.64 34.31
C ALA A 17 37.60 -14.86 33.39
N MET A 18 36.57 -15.55 33.89
CA MET A 18 35.30 -15.67 33.19
C MET A 18 34.77 -14.25 32.99
N ALA A 19 34.63 -13.85 31.73
CA ALA A 19 33.88 -12.66 31.39
C ALA A 19 32.48 -12.83 31.99
N ILE A 20 32.14 -11.98 32.96
CA ILE A 20 30.81 -11.90 33.53
C ILE A 20 29.87 -11.52 32.39
N SER A 21 28.95 -12.43 32.04
CA SER A 21 27.81 -12.14 31.17
C SER A 21 27.10 -10.88 31.68
N PRO A 22 26.72 -9.91 30.83
CA PRO A 22 26.10 -8.66 31.28
C PRO A 22 24.74 -8.84 31.98
N PHE A 23 24.19 -10.05 32.04
CA PHE A 23 22.91 -10.35 32.68
C PHE A 23 23.01 -11.63 33.53
N ALA A 24 23.34 -11.50 34.81
CA ALA A 24 23.09 -12.57 35.76
C ALA A 24 21.56 -12.68 35.98
N SER A 25 20.99 -13.87 35.78
CA SER A 25 19.59 -14.17 36.10
C SER A 25 19.31 -13.82 37.58
N THR A 26 18.26 -13.04 37.82
CA THR A 26 17.82 -12.69 39.17
C THR A 26 16.60 -13.54 39.52
N LYS A 27 16.36 -13.78 40.81
CA LYS A 27 15.18 -14.53 41.26
C LYS A 27 13.87 -13.95 40.70
N GLU A 28 13.78 -12.63 40.57
CA GLU A 28 12.60 -11.95 40.02
C GLU A 28 12.42 -12.18 38.52
N THR A 29 13.52 -12.23 37.75
CA THR A 29 13.45 -12.55 36.31
C THR A 29 13.13 -14.02 36.08
N THR A 30 13.61 -14.91 36.96
CA THR A 30 13.20 -16.32 36.99
C THR A 30 11.70 -16.48 37.31
N ASN A 31 11.19 -15.75 38.31
CA ASN A 31 9.76 -15.77 38.67
C ASN A 31 8.88 -15.32 37.51
N TYR A 32 9.29 -14.25 36.81
CA TYR A 32 8.62 -13.79 35.61
C TYR A 32 8.60 -14.87 34.50
N ALA A 33 9.76 -15.48 34.22
CA ALA A 33 9.87 -16.56 33.23
C ALA A 33 8.99 -17.77 33.57
N ARG A 34 8.88 -18.13 34.86
CA ARG A 34 7.97 -19.21 35.32
C ARG A 34 6.51 -18.88 35.04
N LEU A 35 6.05 -17.66 35.34
CA LEU A 35 4.68 -17.22 35.01
C LEU A 35 4.42 -17.23 33.50
N CYS A 36 5.41 -16.82 32.69
CA CYS A 36 5.34 -16.92 31.23
C CYS A 36 5.20 -18.37 30.78
N ARG A 37 6.02 -19.30 31.29
CA ARG A 37 5.95 -20.73 30.95
C ARG A 37 4.60 -21.33 31.36
N LEU A 38 4.08 -20.99 32.53
CA LEU A 38 2.76 -21.42 33.00
C LEU A 38 1.63 -20.93 32.05
N LEU A 39 1.68 -19.69 31.61
CA LEU A 39 0.66 -19.14 30.71
C LEU A 39 0.83 -19.60 29.25
N VAL A 40 2.05 -19.65 28.75
CA VAL A 40 2.33 -19.93 27.33
C VAL A 40 2.28 -21.41 27.05
N ASP A 41 2.97 -22.24 27.83
CA ASP A 41 3.06 -23.66 27.54
C ASP A 41 1.85 -24.39 28.09
N VAL A 42 1.67 -24.34 29.41
CA VAL A 42 0.55 -25.03 30.06
C VAL A 42 -0.78 -24.40 29.67
N GLY A 43 -0.87 -23.06 29.67
CA GLY A 43 -2.08 -22.36 29.25
C GLY A 43 -2.47 -22.64 27.79
N SER A 44 -1.52 -22.70 26.85
CA SER A 44 -1.85 -23.10 25.47
C SER A 44 -2.30 -24.56 25.38
N GLN A 45 -1.67 -25.47 26.13
CA GLN A 45 -2.08 -26.88 26.14
C GLN A 45 -3.50 -27.05 26.68
N VAL A 46 -3.81 -26.41 27.81
CA VAL A 46 -5.13 -26.45 28.44
C VAL A 46 -6.19 -25.88 27.51
N LEU A 47 -5.98 -24.66 26.99
CA LEU A 47 -6.95 -24.03 26.08
C LEU A 47 -7.11 -24.81 24.77
N ARG A 48 -6.03 -25.41 24.26
CA ARG A 48 -6.10 -26.29 23.08
C ARG A 48 -6.90 -27.55 23.38
N SER A 49 -6.70 -28.18 24.52
CA SER A 49 -7.49 -29.34 24.94
C SER A 49 -8.97 -28.98 25.06
N THR A 50 -9.30 -27.83 25.65
CA THR A 50 -10.68 -27.32 25.71
C THR A 50 -11.24 -27.07 24.30
N PHE A 51 -10.47 -26.46 23.42
CA PHE A 51 -10.86 -26.21 22.03
C PHE A 51 -11.09 -27.51 21.25
N ASP A 52 -10.16 -28.46 21.34
CA ASP A 52 -10.21 -29.75 20.64
C ASP A 52 -11.34 -30.64 21.17
N THR A 53 -11.78 -30.45 22.42
CA THR A 53 -12.99 -31.12 22.95
C THR A 53 -14.26 -30.63 22.26
N ILE A 54 -14.32 -29.33 21.92
CA ILE A 54 -15.47 -28.72 21.23
C ILE A 54 -15.39 -28.97 19.72
N HIS A 55 -14.18 -28.86 19.15
CA HIS A 55 -13.88 -29.01 17.74
C HIS A 55 -12.74 -30.01 17.54
N PRO A 56 -13.04 -31.32 17.44
CA PRO A 56 -12.02 -32.36 17.33
C PRO A 56 -11.04 -32.14 16.17
N PRO A 57 -9.73 -32.41 16.34
CA PRO A 57 -8.72 -32.21 15.30
C PRO A 57 -9.05 -32.90 13.96
N ALA A 58 -9.69 -34.07 14.02
CA ALA A 58 -10.11 -34.83 12.84
C ALA A 58 -11.11 -34.06 11.96
N THR A 59 -11.97 -33.23 12.57
CA THR A 59 -12.99 -32.42 11.88
C THR A 59 -12.60 -30.96 11.74
N LEU A 60 -11.41 -30.56 12.18
CA LEU A 60 -11.04 -29.16 12.26
C LEU A 60 -11.05 -28.44 10.91
N HIS A 61 -10.67 -29.15 9.84
CA HIS A 61 -10.67 -28.64 8.47
C HIS A 61 -12.08 -28.32 7.94
N THR A 62 -13.12 -29.00 8.43
CA THR A 62 -14.51 -28.68 8.06
C THR A 62 -15.05 -27.52 8.89
N VAL A 63 -14.72 -27.48 10.19
CA VAL A 63 -15.10 -26.40 11.12
C VAL A 63 -14.48 -25.07 10.70
N LEU A 64 -13.22 -25.06 10.27
CA LEU A 64 -12.49 -23.86 9.84
C LEU A 64 -12.48 -23.69 8.31
N GLY A 65 -13.18 -24.54 7.56
CA GLY A 65 -13.22 -24.48 6.10
C GLY A 65 -13.90 -23.21 5.57
N SER A 66 -13.59 -22.83 4.34
CA SER A 66 -14.16 -21.63 3.69
C SER A 66 -15.68 -21.68 3.49
N THR A 67 -16.27 -22.87 3.59
CA THR A 67 -17.71 -23.12 3.49
C THR A 67 -18.38 -23.26 4.86
N SER A 68 -17.63 -23.15 5.96
CA SER A 68 -18.14 -23.25 7.32
C SER A 68 -18.98 -22.04 7.71
N VAL A 69 -19.97 -22.27 8.59
CA VAL A 69 -20.74 -21.21 9.27
C VAL A 69 -19.85 -20.25 10.05
N HIS A 70 -18.66 -20.70 10.48
CA HIS A 70 -17.70 -19.88 11.23
C HIS A 70 -16.84 -18.98 10.34
N TYR A 71 -16.78 -19.23 9.02
CA TYR A 71 -15.91 -18.49 8.11
C TYR A 71 -16.22 -17.00 8.10
N ALA A 72 -17.50 -16.62 8.07
CA ALA A 72 -17.91 -15.21 8.08
C ALA A 72 -17.46 -14.48 9.37
N THR A 73 -17.61 -15.14 10.53
CA THR A 73 -17.16 -14.60 11.82
C THR A 73 -15.64 -14.45 11.85
N LEU A 74 -14.89 -15.46 11.41
CA LEU A 74 -13.42 -15.39 11.35
C LEU A 74 -12.93 -14.33 10.36
N GLN A 75 -13.57 -14.24 9.18
CA GLN A 75 -13.27 -13.21 8.19
C GLN A 75 -13.57 -11.80 8.71
N SER A 76 -14.64 -11.63 9.49
CA SER A 76 -14.93 -10.37 10.21
C SER A 76 -13.86 -10.05 11.26
N LEU A 77 -13.37 -11.04 12.00
CA LEU A 77 -12.28 -10.83 12.97
C LEU A 77 -10.95 -10.46 12.29
N TYR A 78 -10.71 -10.90 11.05
CA TYR A 78 -9.51 -10.59 10.29
C TYR A 78 -9.61 -9.28 9.48
N ARG A 79 -10.70 -9.08 8.74
CA ARG A 79 -10.91 -7.94 7.82
C ARG A 79 -11.79 -6.84 8.38
N GLY A 80 -12.39 -7.04 9.57
CA GLY A 80 -13.25 -6.06 10.22
C GLY A 80 -12.48 -4.91 10.84
N ARG A 81 -13.21 -3.89 11.29
CA ARG A 81 -12.64 -2.62 11.79
C ARG A 81 -11.67 -2.80 12.97
N ARG A 82 -11.88 -3.81 13.81
CA ARG A 82 -11.06 -4.09 15.01
C ARG A 82 -9.84 -4.99 14.76
N LYS A 83 -9.72 -5.62 13.57
CA LYS A 83 -8.60 -6.50 13.17
C LYS A 83 -8.05 -7.38 14.30
N VAL A 84 -8.94 -8.14 14.96
CA VAL A 84 -8.62 -8.96 16.12
C VAL A 84 -7.65 -10.10 15.78
N LEU A 85 -7.71 -10.62 14.55
CA LEU A 85 -6.75 -11.59 14.03
C LEU A 85 -5.70 -10.88 13.17
N ASN A 86 -4.43 -11.17 13.40
CA ASN A 86 -3.33 -10.68 12.56
C ASN A 86 -3.05 -11.61 11.36
N PRO A 87 -2.26 -11.17 10.35
CA PRO A 87 -1.96 -11.99 9.16
C PRO A 87 -1.29 -13.34 9.49
N THR A 88 -0.43 -13.39 10.51
CA THR A 88 0.24 -14.62 10.94
C THR A 88 -0.76 -15.64 11.51
N GLN A 89 -1.68 -15.18 12.37
CA GLN A 89 -2.76 -16.01 12.91
C GLN A 89 -3.73 -16.46 11.82
N TRP A 90 -4.03 -15.58 10.84
CA TRP A 90 -4.86 -15.95 9.69
C TRP A 90 -4.20 -17.06 8.85
N GLY A 91 -2.88 -16.98 8.62
CA GLY A 91 -2.12 -18.02 7.93
C GLY A 91 -2.13 -19.37 8.65
N LYS A 92 -2.20 -19.38 9.99
CA LYS A 92 -2.36 -20.61 10.79
C LYS A 92 -3.75 -21.22 10.63
N LEU A 93 -4.80 -20.41 10.46
CA LEU A 93 -6.18 -20.88 10.25
C LEU A 93 -6.42 -21.37 8.82
N TYR A 94 -5.78 -20.74 7.82
CA TYR A 94 -5.92 -21.06 6.39
C TYR A 94 -4.55 -21.31 5.72
N PRO A 95 -3.84 -22.38 6.12
CA PRO A 95 -2.54 -22.73 5.54
C PRO A 95 -2.66 -23.12 4.05
N THR A 96 -1.65 -22.76 3.26
CA THR A 96 -1.62 -22.99 1.79
C THR A 96 -1.10 -24.36 1.37
N HIS A 97 -0.30 -25.02 2.21
CA HIS A 97 0.45 -26.24 1.84
C HIS A 97 0.30 -27.41 2.82
N ALA A 98 -0.57 -27.27 3.83
CA ALA A 98 -0.80 -28.30 4.84
C ALA A 98 -2.25 -28.21 5.38
N PRO A 99 -2.82 -29.29 5.94
CA PRO A 99 -4.09 -29.19 6.65
C PRO A 99 -3.95 -28.32 7.90
N VAL A 100 -5.03 -27.61 8.26
CA VAL A 100 -5.08 -26.84 9.50
C VAL A 100 -4.94 -27.77 10.70
N SER A 101 -4.13 -27.35 11.68
CA SER A 101 -3.89 -28.10 12.92
C SER A 101 -3.90 -27.16 14.11
N SER A 102 -4.66 -27.52 15.15
CA SER A 102 -4.73 -26.76 16.40
C SER A 102 -3.40 -26.77 17.17
N ALA A 103 -2.48 -27.69 16.84
CA ALA A 103 -1.12 -27.72 17.40
C ALA A 103 -0.33 -26.43 17.12
N ALA A 104 -0.61 -25.75 15.99
CA ALA A 104 0.06 -24.50 15.61
C ALA A 104 -0.52 -23.25 16.29
N PHE A 105 -1.64 -23.38 17.01
CA PHE A 105 -2.33 -22.23 17.61
C PHE A 105 -1.70 -21.85 18.95
N ASP A 106 -1.39 -20.56 19.07
CA ASP A 106 -0.90 -19.93 20.31
C ASP A 106 -2.06 -19.58 21.24
N ILE A 107 -1.76 -19.32 22.52
CA ILE A 107 -2.73 -18.94 23.56
C ILE A 107 -3.67 -17.80 23.12
N THR A 108 -3.17 -16.83 22.35
CA THR A 108 -3.97 -15.69 21.90
C THR A 108 -4.99 -16.11 20.85
N LEU A 109 -4.56 -16.86 19.83
CA LEU A 109 -5.45 -17.39 18.82
C LEU A 109 -6.48 -18.34 19.45
N LEU A 110 -6.06 -19.25 20.34
CA LEU A 110 -6.96 -20.17 21.05
C LEU A 110 -8.05 -19.43 21.83
N THR A 111 -7.68 -18.37 22.56
CA THR A 111 -8.64 -17.54 23.30
C THR A 111 -9.65 -16.85 22.37
N VAL A 112 -9.19 -16.37 21.20
CA VAL A 112 -10.07 -15.75 20.20
C VAL A 112 -11.05 -16.78 19.61
N LEU A 113 -10.59 -17.99 19.28
CA LEU A 113 -11.44 -19.04 18.73
C LEU A 113 -12.47 -19.53 19.76
N LEU A 114 -12.05 -19.78 21.00
CA LEU A 114 -12.93 -20.21 22.09
C LEU A 114 -14.07 -19.20 22.34
N ARG A 115 -13.76 -17.90 22.32
CA ARG A 115 -14.75 -16.83 22.50
C ARG A 115 -15.75 -16.72 21.35
N ASN A 116 -15.34 -16.98 20.11
CA ASN A 116 -16.10 -16.55 18.93
C ASN A 116 -16.72 -17.68 18.11
N ILE A 117 -16.18 -18.90 18.17
CA ILE A 117 -16.64 -20.02 17.33
C ILE A 117 -16.97 -21.29 18.11
N CYS A 118 -16.85 -21.28 19.44
CA CYS A 118 -17.12 -22.45 20.29
C CYS A 118 -18.47 -22.37 21.02
N GLY A 119 -19.30 -21.36 20.73
CA GLY A 119 -20.65 -21.24 21.31
C GLY A 119 -20.68 -20.93 22.81
N LEU A 120 -19.57 -20.48 23.40
CA LEU A 120 -19.50 -20.13 24.82
C LEU A 120 -20.20 -18.79 25.09
N GLY A 121 -21.14 -18.78 26.03
CA GLY A 121 -21.77 -17.54 26.50
C GLY A 121 -20.74 -16.61 27.15
N PRO A 122 -20.82 -15.28 26.95
CA PRO A 122 -19.88 -14.35 27.57
C PRO A 122 -19.99 -14.37 29.10
N PRO A 123 -18.88 -14.15 29.84
CA PRO A 123 -18.93 -13.85 31.27
C PRO A 123 -19.85 -12.67 31.57
N ALA A 124 -20.40 -12.60 32.79
CA ALA A 124 -21.34 -11.54 33.18
C ALA A 124 -20.81 -10.11 32.96
N ASN A 125 -19.50 -9.91 33.12
CA ASN A 125 -18.83 -8.61 32.93
C ASN A 125 -18.11 -8.49 31.57
N GLY A 126 -18.38 -9.41 30.64
CA GLY A 126 -17.72 -9.51 29.35
C GLY A 126 -16.33 -10.17 29.39
N TRP A 127 -15.77 -10.41 28.21
CA TRP A 127 -14.50 -11.13 28.00
C TRP A 127 -13.23 -10.31 28.30
N ASP A 128 -13.40 -9.03 28.61
CA ASP A 128 -12.30 -8.05 28.70
C ASP A 128 -12.08 -7.56 30.15
N ARG A 129 -12.87 -8.05 31.11
CA ARG A 129 -12.73 -7.75 32.55
C ARG A 129 -12.50 -9.03 33.35
N LEU A 130 -11.76 -8.92 34.47
CA LEU A 130 -11.52 -10.05 35.37
C LEU A 130 -12.86 -10.51 36.00
N PRO A 131 -13.28 -11.78 35.81
CA PRO A 131 -14.48 -12.30 36.45
C PRO A 131 -14.31 -12.45 37.97
N LEU A 132 -15.41 -12.25 38.71
CA LEU A 132 -15.45 -12.43 40.17
C LEU A 132 -15.03 -13.85 40.55
N ALA A 133 -14.30 -14.03 41.66
CA ALA A 133 -13.75 -15.34 42.05
C ALA A 133 -14.80 -16.46 42.20
N THR A 134 -16.05 -16.10 42.49
CA THR A 134 -17.19 -17.04 42.60
C THR A 134 -17.67 -17.60 41.27
N ASN A 135 -17.37 -16.94 40.14
CA ASN A 135 -17.89 -17.31 38.82
C ASN A 135 -16.95 -18.30 38.14
N ILE A 136 -17.20 -19.60 38.21
CA ILE A 136 -16.23 -20.63 37.79
C ILE A 136 -16.62 -21.33 36.47
N SER A 137 -17.36 -20.66 35.57
CA SER A 137 -17.68 -21.26 34.27
C SER A 137 -16.45 -21.36 33.36
N ILE A 138 -16.52 -22.21 32.33
CA ILE A 138 -15.47 -22.34 31.30
C ILE A 138 -15.15 -20.97 30.68
N ALA A 139 -16.18 -20.17 30.38
CA ALA A 139 -16.00 -18.82 29.83
C ALA A 139 -15.32 -17.87 30.81
N ASP A 140 -15.66 -17.95 32.11
CA ASP A 140 -15.01 -17.14 33.15
C ASP A 140 -13.53 -17.52 33.29
N ASP A 141 -13.19 -18.80 33.25
CA ASP A 141 -11.80 -19.25 33.38
C ASP A 141 -10.97 -18.90 32.15
N ILE A 142 -11.52 -18.98 30.93
CA ILE A 142 -10.86 -18.48 29.72
C ILE A 142 -10.62 -16.96 29.82
N ALA A 143 -11.60 -16.20 30.32
CA ALA A 143 -11.44 -14.76 30.52
C ALA A 143 -10.39 -14.43 31.61
N ARG A 144 -10.27 -15.24 32.67
CA ARG A 144 -9.19 -15.11 33.67
C ARG A 144 -7.82 -15.38 33.07
N VAL A 145 -7.67 -16.44 32.30
CA VAL A 145 -6.39 -16.77 31.63
C VAL A 145 -5.98 -15.61 30.71
N LYS A 146 -6.92 -15.08 29.92
CA LYS A 146 -6.69 -13.87 29.11
C LYS A 146 -6.27 -12.65 29.94
N TYR A 147 -6.96 -12.40 31.05
CA TYR A 147 -6.68 -11.25 31.91
C TYR A 147 -5.29 -11.34 32.55
N TYR A 148 -4.95 -12.48 33.14
CA TYR A 148 -3.63 -12.67 33.76
C TYR A 148 -2.51 -12.74 32.74
N ARG A 149 -2.75 -13.30 31.55
CA ARG A 149 -1.82 -13.15 30.43
C ARG A 149 -1.52 -11.68 30.16
N ASN A 150 -2.54 -10.86 29.96
CA ASN A 150 -2.35 -9.42 29.70
C ASN A 150 -1.67 -8.69 30.88
N THR A 151 -2.01 -9.06 32.11
CA THR A 151 -1.45 -8.43 33.31
C THR A 151 0.03 -8.79 33.48
N VAL A 152 0.38 -10.07 33.41
CA VAL A 152 1.78 -10.55 33.45
C VAL A 152 2.55 -9.96 32.28
N TYR A 153 1.95 -9.85 31.09
CA TYR A 153 2.61 -9.27 29.91
C TYR A 153 2.83 -7.75 30.06
N GLY A 154 2.00 -7.06 30.85
CA GLY A 154 2.23 -5.67 31.24
C GLY A 154 3.57 -5.46 31.96
N HIS A 155 4.08 -6.48 32.65
CA HIS A 155 5.40 -6.46 33.29
C HIS A 155 6.58 -6.74 32.33
N ALA A 156 6.33 -7.00 31.05
CA ALA A 156 7.37 -7.29 30.06
C ALA A 156 8.39 -6.15 29.86
N SER A 157 8.07 -4.91 30.26
CA SER A 157 9.02 -3.78 30.24
C SER A 157 10.19 -3.96 31.19
N GLN A 158 9.99 -4.67 32.30
CA GLN A 158 11.02 -4.96 33.30
C GLN A 158 11.42 -6.44 33.30
N ALA A 159 10.54 -7.32 32.79
CA ALA A 159 10.73 -8.77 32.72
C ALA A 159 11.18 -9.37 34.06
N SER A 160 10.63 -8.84 35.16
CA SER A 160 10.90 -9.22 36.54
C SER A 160 9.61 -9.12 37.36
N VAL A 161 9.42 -10.03 38.32
CA VAL A 161 8.27 -10.08 39.25
C VAL A 161 8.77 -10.47 40.64
N ASP A 162 8.44 -9.67 41.65
CA ASP A 162 8.80 -9.95 43.05
C ASP A 162 8.09 -11.20 43.59
N ASP A 163 8.63 -11.79 44.64
CA ASP A 163 8.12 -13.06 45.20
C ASP A 163 6.64 -12.99 45.63
N SER A 164 6.20 -11.84 46.17
CA SER A 164 4.83 -11.71 46.68
C SER A 164 3.81 -11.63 45.55
N SER A 165 4.14 -10.88 44.49
CA SER A 165 3.35 -10.81 43.27
C SER A 165 3.37 -12.15 42.52
N PHE A 166 4.53 -12.82 42.48
CA PHE A 166 4.68 -14.14 41.87
C PHE A 166 3.74 -15.16 42.50
N SER A 167 3.79 -15.37 43.83
CA SER A 167 2.92 -16.32 44.51
C SER A 167 1.43 -15.99 44.33
N ALA A 168 1.08 -14.69 44.34
CA ALA A 168 -0.29 -14.26 44.10
C ALA A 168 -0.78 -14.59 42.68
N TYR A 169 0.01 -14.27 41.65
CA TYR A 169 -0.35 -14.56 40.26
C TYR A 169 -0.36 -16.05 39.98
N TRP A 170 0.62 -16.79 40.49
CA TRP A 170 0.74 -18.23 40.31
C TRP A 170 -0.54 -18.95 40.75
N HIS A 171 -0.99 -18.71 41.99
CA HIS A 171 -2.21 -19.29 42.52
C HIS A 171 -3.45 -18.87 41.72
N LYS A 172 -3.54 -17.60 41.31
CA LYS A 172 -4.66 -17.05 40.54
C LYS A 172 -4.76 -17.60 39.11
N ILE A 173 -3.64 -18.04 38.52
CA ILE A 173 -3.57 -18.64 37.18
C ILE A 173 -3.77 -20.16 37.25
N ARG A 174 -3.16 -20.82 38.24
CA ARG A 174 -3.24 -22.27 38.43
C ARG A 174 -4.67 -22.78 38.53
N GLU A 175 -5.50 -22.17 39.36
CA GLU A 175 -6.85 -22.67 39.64
C GLU A 175 -7.75 -22.70 38.38
N PRO A 176 -7.83 -21.63 37.56
CA PRO A 176 -8.49 -21.68 36.25
C PRO A 176 -7.92 -22.74 35.30
N LEU A 177 -6.59 -22.90 35.23
CA LEU A 177 -5.97 -23.87 34.33
C LEU A 177 -6.31 -25.32 34.72
N VAL A 178 -6.29 -25.63 36.02
CA VAL A 178 -6.68 -26.96 36.51
C VAL A 178 -8.17 -27.23 36.29
N ARG A 179 -9.05 -26.22 36.43
CA ARG A 179 -10.48 -26.41 36.14
C ARG A 179 -10.76 -26.63 34.65
N LEU A 180 -10.05 -25.93 33.77
CA LEU A 180 -10.20 -26.07 32.31
C LEU A 180 -9.57 -27.35 31.77
N GLY A 181 -8.38 -27.72 32.25
CA GLY A 181 -7.62 -28.86 31.74
C GLY A 181 -7.87 -30.16 32.49
N GLY A 182 -8.37 -30.09 33.73
CA GLY A 182 -8.58 -31.23 34.61
C GLY A 182 -7.46 -31.43 35.64
N ALA A 183 -7.71 -32.33 36.60
CA ALA A 183 -6.85 -32.52 37.77
C ALA A 183 -5.41 -32.97 37.46
N HIS A 184 -5.18 -33.59 36.30
CA HIS A 184 -3.85 -34.07 35.91
C HIS A 184 -2.84 -32.94 35.68
N PHE A 185 -3.28 -31.78 35.20
CA PHE A 185 -2.42 -30.59 35.08
C PHE A 185 -1.95 -30.03 36.42
N ARG A 186 -2.59 -30.40 37.54
CA ARG A 186 -2.22 -29.87 38.87
C ARG A 186 -0.80 -30.28 39.24
N ALA A 187 -0.44 -31.55 39.05
CA ALA A 187 0.89 -32.05 39.36
C ALA A 187 1.96 -31.40 38.48
N ASP A 188 1.69 -31.25 37.19
CA ASP A 188 2.62 -30.62 36.25
C ASP A 188 2.84 -29.13 36.55
N ILE A 189 1.77 -28.41 36.92
CA ILE A 189 1.86 -27.01 37.35
C ILE A 189 2.63 -26.89 38.66
N ASP A 190 2.34 -27.72 39.67
CA ASP A 190 3.02 -27.65 40.97
C ASP A 190 4.53 -27.93 40.83
N ASN A 191 4.92 -28.85 39.95
CA ASN A 191 6.33 -29.10 39.63
C ASN A 191 6.98 -27.88 38.93
N LEU A 192 6.26 -27.21 38.04
CA LEU A 192 6.74 -26.04 37.30
C LEU A 192 7.04 -24.83 38.21
N GLU A 193 6.37 -24.74 39.36
CA GLU A 193 6.58 -23.66 40.34
C GLU A 193 8.00 -23.66 40.92
N HIS A 194 8.59 -24.85 41.01
CA HIS A 194 9.88 -25.09 41.66
C HIS A 194 10.99 -25.51 40.68
N ASP A 195 10.68 -25.65 39.39
CA ASP A 195 11.62 -26.06 38.36
C ASP A 195 12.80 -25.07 38.22
N CYS A 196 14.01 -25.61 38.00
CA CYS A 196 15.22 -24.79 37.83
C CYS A 196 15.24 -24.26 36.40
N MET A 197 15.11 -22.95 36.22
CA MET A 197 15.19 -22.34 34.90
C MET A 197 16.65 -22.27 34.46
N ASP A 198 16.94 -22.86 33.30
CA ASP A 198 18.20 -22.68 32.60
C ASP A 198 18.25 -21.28 31.95
N PRO A 199 19.41 -20.59 31.94
CA PRO A 199 19.55 -19.24 31.37
C PRO A 199 19.08 -19.11 29.91
N ASP A 200 19.24 -20.14 29.08
CA ASP A 200 18.83 -20.09 27.66
C ASP A 200 17.31 -20.14 27.51
N SER A 201 16.64 -20.87 28.41
CA SER A 201 15.17 -20.92 28.47
C SER A 201 14.60 -19.59 28.94
N GLU A 202 15.24 -18.93 29.91
CA GLU A 202 14.83 -17.60 30.38
C GLU A 202 14.94 -16.55 29.25
N GLU A 203 16.03 -16.56 28.49
CA GLU A 203 16.22 -15.65 27.36
C GLU A 203 15.21 -15.91 26.24
N HIS A 204 14.93 -17.19 25.93
CA HIS A 204 13.94 -17.57 24.93
C HIS A 204 12.53 -16.98 25.23
N TYR A 205 12.03 -17.16 26.45
CA TYR A 205 10.72 -16.58 26.81
C TYR A 205 10.78 -15.06 26.85
N ARG A 206 11.88 -14.45 27.29
CA ARG A 206 12.03 -12.99 27.26
C ARG A 206 11.94 -12.43 25.83
N GLU A 207 12.53 -13.10 24.85
CA GLU A 207 12.54 -12.65 23.45
C GLU A 207 11.20 -12.88 22.75
N LEU A 208 10.56 -14.04 22.97
CA LEU A 208 9.20 -14.33 22.49
C LEU A 208 8.20 -13.26 22.97
N MET A 209 8.40 -12.78 24.20
CA MET A 209 7.59 -11.76 24.83
C MET A 209 7.83 -10.35 24.29
N LYS A 210 9.08 -9.98 23.97
CA LYS A 210 9.38 -8.72 23.26
C LYS A 210 8.66 -8.67 21.91
N GLN A 211 8.66 -9.79 21.19
CA GLN A 211 8.00 -9.88 19.89
C GLN A 211 6.48 -9.72 20.02
N TRP A 212 5.85 -10.37 20.99
CA TRP A 212 4.39 -10.26 21.17
C TRP A 212 3.93 -8.91 21.72
N LYS A 213 4.71 -8.27 22.61
CA LYS A 213 4.42 -6.90 23.05
C LYS A 213 4.48 -5.90 21.90
N LYS A 214 5.47 -6.03 21.02
CA LYS A 214 5.57 -5.23 19.80
C LYS A 214 4.34 -5.37 18.89
N ASP A 215 3.81 -6.58 18.80
CA ASP A 215 2.61 -6.86 18.00
C ASP A 215 1.32 -6.29 18.64
N ASP A 216 1.23 -6.20 19.98
CA ASP A 216 0.07 -5.67 20.72
C ASP A 216 0.10 -4.14 20.86
N ASP A 217 1.27 -3.54 21.15
CA ASP A 217 1.50 -2.09 21.19
C ASP A 217 1.19 -1.46 19.82
N SER A 218 1.57 -2.14 18.72
CA SER A 218 1.23 -1.70 17.36
C SER A 218 -0.29 -1.61 17.10
N ILE A 219 -1.12 -2.35 17.83
CA ILE A 219 -2.58 -2.31 17.72
C ILE A 219 -3.15 -1.22 18.62
N LYS A 220 -2.61 -1.06 19.84
CA LYS A 220 -3.04 -0.05 20.80
C LYS A 220 -2.72 1.38 20.34
N ASP A 221 -1.52 1.60 19.81
CA ASP A 221 -1.10 2.91 19.27
C ASP A 221 -2.02 3.36 18.12
N LYS A 222 -2.43 2.41 17.26
CA LYS A 222 -3.40 2.67 16.19
C LYS A 222 -4.81 2.99 16.70
N LEU A 223 -5.18 2.54 17.90
CA LEU A 223 -6.49 2.82 18.49
C LEU A 223 -6.52 4.19 19.19
N GLU A 224 -5.47 4.54 19.93
CA GLU A 224 -5.34 5.84 20.61
C GLU A 224 -5.15 6.99 19.60
N GLU A 225 -4.43 6.76 18.50
CA GLU A 225 -4.29 7.73 17.40
C GLU A 225 -5.64 8.07 16.73
N ILE A 226 -6.52 7.07 16.61
CA ILE A 226 -7.87 7.24 16.06
C ILE A 226 -8.77 8.03 17.03
N GLU A 227 -8.68 7.76 18.33
CA GLU A 227 -9.50 8.42 19.35
C GLU A 227 -9.12 9.89 19.52
N GLY A 228 -7.81 10.20 19.60
CA GLY A 228 -7.33 11.58 19.66
C GLY A 228 -7.64 12.38 18.39
N SER A 229 -7.62 11.75 17.22
CA SER A 229 -8.04 12.38 15.97
C SER A 229 -9.54 12.73 15.95
N LEU A 230 -10.37 11.95 16.64
CA LEU A 230 -11.82 12.15 16.70
C LEU A 230 -12.19 13.34 17.60
N GLU A 231 -11.56 13.46 18.76
CA GLU A 231 -11.77 14.60 19.68
C GLU A 231 -11.33 15.92 19.06
N LYS A 232 -10.20 15.90 18.31
CA LYS A 232 -9.69 17.07 17.60
C LYS A 232 -10.64 17.53 16.48
N MET A 233 -11.19 16.59 15.71
CA MET A 233 -12.19 16.91 14.68
C MET A 233 -13.49 17.50 15.26
N ILE A 234 -13.93 17.05 16.45
CA ILE A 234 -15.13 17.60 17.10
C ILE A 234 -14.88 19.06 17.53
N GLY A 235 -13.71 19.36 18.10
CA GLY A 235 -13.34 20.73 18.49
C GLY A 235 -13.23 21.69 17.29
N GLU A 236 -12.64 21.23 16.18
CA GLU A 236 -12.49 22.03 14.95
C GLU A 236 -13.85 22.30 14.26
N MET A 237 -14.78 21.36 14.33
CA MET A 237 -16.13 21.52 13.75
C MET A 237 -16.96 22.59 14.48
N VAL A 238 -16.84 22.68 15.82
CA VAL A 238 -17.52 23.73 16.61
C VAL A 238 -16.96 25.11 16.29
N LYS A 239 -15.64 25.19 16.04
CA LYS A 239 -14.97 26.46 15.70
C LYS A 239 -15.37 26.95 14.30
N MET A 240 -15.41 26.06 13.31
CA MET A 240 -15.85 26.42 11.95
C MET A 240 -17.31 26.88 11.89
N ASP A 241 -18.24 26.34 12.70
CA ASP A 241 -19.63 26.81 12.70
C ASP A 241 -19.77 28.26 13.19
N SER A 242 -18.90 28.68 14.13
CA SER A 242 -18.87 30.07 14.62
C SER A 242 -18.32 31.05 13.58
N GLU A 243 -17.25 30.66 12.88
CA GLU A 243 -16.60 31.50 11.85
C GLU A 243 -17.45 31.60 10.58
N LEU A 244 -18.17 30.53 10.21
CA LEU A 244 -19.06 30.50 9.04
C LEU A 244 -20.27 31.44 9.20
N LYS A 245 -20.78 31.61 10.44
CA LYS A 245 -21.84 32.59 10.72
C LYS A 245 -21.36 34.03 10.50
N GLU A 246 -20.13 34.35 10.88
CA GLU A 246 -19.55 35.69 10.75
C GLU A 246 -19.24 36.06 9.28
N VAL A 247 -18.75 35.10 8.49
CA VAL A 247 -18.45 35.31 7.06
C VAL A 247 -19.72 35.48 6.23
N LYS A 248 -20.80 34.79 6.61
CA LYS A 248 -22.08 34.87 5.90
C LYS A 248 -22.74 36.25 6.04
N GLU A 249 -22.59 36.91 7.18
CA GLU A 249 -23.05 38.30 7.37
C GLU A 249 -22.26 39.31 6.51
N LYS A 250 -20.94 39.11 6.39
CA LYS A 250 -20.07 40.01 5.61
C LYS A 250 -20.30 39.87 4.09
N LEU A 251 -20.57 38.66 3.60
CA LEU A 251 -20.75 38.39 2.17
C LEU A 251 -22.03 39.02 1.60
N CYS A 252 -23.10 39.14 2.39
CA CYS A 252 -24.35 39.78 1.98
C CYS A 252 -24.20 41.28 1.67
N THR A 253 -23.13 41.94 2.13
CA THR A 253 -22.91 43.38 1.91
C THR A 253 -22.08 43.71 0.67
N LEU A 254 -21.31 42.75 0.15
CA LEU A 254 -20.31 42.97 -0.91
C LEU A 254 -20.82 42.63 -2.31
N THR A 255 -21.86 41.80 -2.44
CA THR A 255 -22.42 41.37 -3.73
C THR A 255 -23.27 42.44 -4.43
N ALA A 256 -23.45 43.61 -3.82
CA ALA A 256 -24.20 44.73 -4.41
C ALA A 256 -23.39 45.58 -5.40
N SER A 257 -22.08 45.35 -5.56
CA SER A 257 -21.24 46.24 -6.38
C SER A 257 -20.26 45.49 -7.29
N VAL A 258 -20.32 45.85 -8.57
CA VAL A 258 -19.28 45.75 -9.62
C VAL A 258 -19.44 44.60 -10.63
N GLY A 259 -19.63 45.02 -11.89
CA GLY A 259 -19.66 44.22 -13.12
C GLY A 259 -18.39 44.35 -13.98
N GLU A 260 -18.44 43.65 -15.11
CA GLU A 260 -17.38 43.08 -15.96
C GLU A 260 -16.54 44.05 -16.83
N SER A 261 -15.34 43.61 -17.26
CA SER A 261 -14.71 44.06 -18.52
C SER A 261 -13.73 43.03 -19.14
N LYS A 262 -13.47 43.20 -20.46
CA LYS A 262 -13.01 42.24 -21.47
C LYS A 262 -11.50 42.35 -21.77
N ASP A 263 -10.71 41.28 -21.61
CA ASP A 263 -9.36 41.17 -22.24
C ASP A 263 -8.84 39.72 -22.48
N GLU A 264 -9.74 38.73 -22.64
CA GLU A 264 -9.38 37.29 -22.66
C GLU A 264 -8.76 36.75 -23.96
N GLY A 265 -8.73 37.53 -25.05
CA GLY A 265 -8.51 36.99 -26.41
C GLY A 265 -7.06 36.65 -26.78
N LYS A 266 -6.09 37.45 -26.30
CA LYS A 266 -4.69 37.35 -26.75
C LYS A 266 -3.87 36.32 -25.96
N LEU A 267 -4.18 36.14 -24.68
CA LEU A 267 -3.51 35.21 -23.77
C LEU A 267 -3.81 33.73 -24.13
N ASN A 268 -5.03 33.47 -24.62
CA ASN A 268 -5.56 32.14 -24.92
C ASN A 268 -4.84 31.44 -26.10
N TYR A 269 -4.27 32.20 -27.04
CA TYR A 269 -3.55 31.64 -28.19
C TYR A 269 -2.11 31.27 -27.83
N THR A 270 -1.41 32.12 -27.07
CA THR A 270 -0.01 31.90 -26.66
C THR A 270 0.13 30.72 -25.69
N ILE A 271 -0.79 30.59 -24.72
CA ILE A 271 -0.77 29.48 -23.74
C ILE A 271 -1.05 28.12 -24.40
N LYS A 272 -1.98 28.06 -25.39
CA LYS A 272 -2.27 26.83 -26.13
C LYS A 272 -1.06 26.31 -26.91
N VAL A 273 -0.27 27.21 -27.53
CA VAL A 273 0.92 26.85 -28.31
C VAL A 273 2.07 26.34 -27.42
N ILE A 274 2.17 26.82 -26.18
CA ILE A 274 3.21 26.42 -25.22
C ILE A 274 2.98 25.00 -24.68
N LEU A 275 1.73 24.61 -24.38
CA LEU A 275 1.39 23.29 -23.83
C LEU A 275 1.51 22.14 -24.85
N LEU A 276 1.23 22.40 -26.13
CA LEU A 276 1.26 21.38 -27.20
C LEU A 276 2.67 20.98 -27.63
N ASN A 277 3.64 21.90 -27.61
CA ASN A 277 4.93 21.69 -28.30
C ASN A 277 6.01 20.94 -27.50
N ARG A 278 5.89 20.79 -26.16
CA ARG A 278 7.02 20.30 -25.35
C ARG A 278 6.92 18.89 -24.77
N LYS A 279 5.72 18.30 -24.59
CA LYS A 279 5.57 17.05 -23.78
C LYS A 279 5.18 15.75 -24.51
N PHE A 280 4.75 15.77 -25.77
CA PHE A 280 4.23 14.55 -26.42
C PHE A 280 5.27 13.66 -27.11
N ARG A 281 6.56 13.98 -27.04
CA ARG A 281 7.60 13.26 -27.81
C ARG A 281 8.35 12.09 -27.13
N PRO A 282 8.58 11.99 -25.80
CA PRO A 282 9.55 10.98 -25.33
C PRO A 282 9.05 9.70 -24.64
N LEU A 283 7.78 9.51 -24.23
CA LEU A 283 7.47 8.51 -23.18
C LEU A 283 6.58 7.32 -23.60
N LEU A 284 6.91 6.70 -24.73
CA LEU A 284 6.60 5.29 -24.96
C LEU A 284 7.94 4.56 -25.09
N MET A 285 8.11 3.45 -24.38
CA MET A 285 9.20 2.51 -24.66
C MET A 285 9.25 2.34 -26.17
N LYS A 286 10.33 2.79 -26.83
CA LYS A 286 10.45 2.72 -28.28
C LYS A 286 10.45 1.24 -28.66
N PRO A 287 9.37 0.67 -29.23
CA PRO A 287 9.53 -0.48 -30.08
C PRO A 287 10.26 0.03 -31.33
N ARG A 288 10.77 -0.88 -32.16
CA ARG A 288 11.82 -0.58 -33.12
C ARG A 288 11.47 0.45 -34.22
N ASP A 289 10.25 0.99 -34.28
CA ASP A 289 9.80 1.86 -35.37
C ASP A 289 9.09 3.14 -34.91
N LYS A 290 9.19 4.17 -35.77
CA LYS A 290 8.89 5.59 -35.56
C LYS A 290 7.39 5.94 -35.37
N GLU A 291 6.57 5.06 -34.77
CA GLU A 291 5.10 5.20 -34.71
C GLU A 291 4.49 5.35 -33.30
N GLY A 292 5.22 5.89 -32.32
CA GLY A 292 4.72 6.09 -30.94
C GLY A 292 3.39 6.86 -30.82
N THR A 293 3.06 7.72 -31.79
CA THR A 293 1.83 8.53 -31.80
C THR A 293 0.55 7.73 -32.11
N LYS A 294 0.66 6.58 -32.78
CA LYS A 294 -0.52 5.75 -33.13
C LYS A 294 -0.97 4.80 -32.01
N ALA A 295 -0.16 4.58 -30.97
CA ALA A 295 -0.49 3.63 -29.89
C ALA A 295 -1.66 4.11 -29.00
N LEU A 296 -1.82 5.42 -28.79
CA LEU A 296 -2.82 5.99 -27.88
C LEU A 296 -4.27 5.99 -28.42
N SER A 297 -4.47 5.89 -29.74
CA SER A 297 -5.82 5.81 -30.34
C SER A 297 -6.46 4.43 -30.08
N GLY A 298 -7.12 4.26 -28.94
CA GLY A 298 -7.82 3.02 -28.57
C GLY A 298 -7.38 2.39 -27.24
N PHE A 299 -6.66 3.12 -26.39
CA PHE A 299 -6.41 2.68 -25.01
C PHE A 299 -7.70 2.85 -24.18
N HIS A 300 -8.54 1.82 -24.16
CA HIS A 300 -9.77 1.79 -23.37
C HIS A 300 -9.54 1.03 -22.06
N LEU A 301 -9.77 1.71 -20.95
CA LEU A 301 -9.68 1.16 -19.59
C LEU A 301 -11.09 0.93 -19.05
N PHE A 302 -11.28 -0.15 -18.30
CA PHE A 302 -12.50 -0.35 -17.53
C PHE A 302 -12.39 0.46 -16.24
N VAL A 303 -13.38 1.32 -16.01
CA VAL A 303 -13.46 2.18 -14.84
C VAL A 303 -14.82 1.95 -14.17
N ARG A 304 -14.80 1.69 -12.88
CA ARG A 304 -15.96 1.50 -12.04
C ARG A 304 -16.13 2.70 -11.11
N SER A 305 -17.30 3.33 -11.12
CA SER A 305 -17.66 4.28 -10.08
C SER A 305 -17.90 3.54 -8.77
N LEU A 306 -17.25 3.98 -7.69
CA LEU A 306 -17.44 3.37 -6.38
C LEU A 306 -18.56 4.04 -5.57
N GLY A 307 -19.37 4.91 -6.18
CA GLY A 307 -20.52 5.54 -5.55
C GLY A 307 -20.14 6.30 -4.29
N ILE A 308 -19.78 7.57 -4.42
CA ILE A 308 -19.93 8.52 -3.32
C ILE A 308 -21.02 9.47 -3.80
N SER A 309 -22.21 9.35 -3.22
CA SER A 309 -23.17 10.42 -3.38
C SER A 309 -24.10 10.47 -2.17
N ARG A 310 -24.22 11.67 -1.62
CA ARG A 310 -25.40 12.10 -0.84
C ARG A 310 -26.68 12.17 -1.69
N LYS A 311 -26.67 11.71 -2.95
CA LYS A 311 -27.86 11.48 -3.77
C LYS A 311 -27.71 10.17 -4.56
N SER A 312 -28.49 9.17 -4.15
CA SER A 312 -28.71 7.89 -4.83
C SER A 312 -28.74 8.02 -6.35
N LEU A 313 -27.99 7.17 -7.07
CA LEU A 313 -28.50 6.52 -8.28
C LEU A 313 -27.61 5.34 -8.69
N SER A 314 -28.28 4.21 -8.88
CA SER A 314 -27.81 2.95 -9.45
C SER A 314 -27.67 3.07 -10.97
N GLN A 315 -26.48 2.89 -11.53
CA GLN A 315 -26.29 2.32 -12.87
C GLN A 315 -24.83 1.89 -13.12
N THR A 316 -24.69 0.68 -13.63
CA THR A 316 -23.44 0.02 -14.02
C THR A 316 -23.34 0.11 -15.54
N THR A 317 -22.51 1.00 -16.06
CA THR A 317 -22.19 1.07 -17.50
C THR A 317 -20.69 1.29 -17.69
N ALA A 318 -20.13 0.68 -18.74
CA ALA A 318 -18.79 1.00 -19.21
C ALA A 318 -18.78 2.48 -19.59
N LEU A 319 -17.86 3.26 -19.02
CA LEU A 319 -17.81 4.69 -19.32
C LEU A 319 -17.55 4.91 -20.82
N PRO A 320 -18.36 5.75 -21.49
CA PRO A 320 -17.90 6.44 -22.68
C PRO A 320 -16.71 7.34 -22.30
N SER A 321 -15.98 7.79 -23.30
CA SER A 321 -14.66 8.45 -23.27
C SER A 321 -14.42 9.61 -22.29
N ASN A 322 -15.38 10.03 -21.45
CA ASN A 322 -15.42 11.37 -20.87
C ASN A 322 -15.64 11.39 -19.34
N LEU A 323 -14.63 11.90 -18.62
CA LEU A 323 -14.57 11.99 -17.14
C LEU A 323 -15.68 12.83 -16.48
N PHE A 324 -16.36 13.70 -17.24
CA PHE A 324 -17.28 14.72 -16.71
C PHE A 324 -18.64 14.79 -17.45
N TYR A 325 -18.88 14.04 -18.54
CA TYR A 325 -20.05 14.26 -19.41
C TYR A 325 -21.34 13.57 -18.95
N ASP A 326 -21.28 12.37 -18.37
CA ASP A 326 -22.50 11.65 -17.95
C ASP A 326 -23.21 12.29 -16.74
N ARG A 327 -22.67 13.38 -16.17
CA ARG A 327 -23.31 14.13 -15.08
C ARG A 327 -24.05 15.39 -15.54
N VAL A 328 -23.92 15.78 -16.81
CA VAL A 328 -24.58 16.99 -17.34
C VAL A 328 -25.25 16.65 -18.68
N SER A 329 -26.49 16.17 -18.61
CA SER A 329 -27.48 16.42 -19.66
C SER A 329 -28.64 17.23 -19.07
N PRO A 330 -29.11 18.26 -19.79
CA PRO A 330 -29.85 19.37 -19.20
C PRO A 330 -31.30 18.99 -18.96
N SER A 331 -31.67 18.83 -17.70
CA SER A 331 -33.02 19.13 -17.24
C SER A 331 -32.89 20.18 -16.15
N ASP A 332 -33.04 21.44 -16.58
CA ASP A 332 -33.41 22.60 -15.79
C ASP A 332 -33.18 22.49 -14.28
N THR A 333 -31.99 22.85 -13.81
CA THR A 333 -31.81 23.35 -12.43
C THR A 333 -30.48 24.09 -12.28
N LEU A 334 -30.55 25.20 -11.58
CA LEU A 334 -29.53 26.23 -11.37
C LEU A 334 -28.33 25.76 -10.50
N GLU A 335 -27.58 24.73 -10.91
CA GLU A 335 -26.47 24.15 -10.11
C GLU A 335 -25.11 24.07 -10.85
N ALA A 336 -24.81 24.96 -11.80
CA ALA A 336 -23.62 24.85 -12.67
C ALA A 336 -22.28 25.45 -12.13
N GLU A 337 -22.15 25.75 -10.84
CA GLU A 337 -20.97 26.47 -10.30
C GLU A 337 -20.24 25.80 -9.13
N GLN A 338 -20.37 24.48 -8.94
CA GLN A 338 -19.68 23.81 -7.83
C GLN A 338 -18.37 23.14 -8.26
N LYS A 339 -17.28 23.49 -7.56
CA LYS A 339 -15.96 22.83 -7.63
C LYS A 339 -16.15 21.32 -7.53
N GLU A 340 -15.51 20.55 -8.42
CA GLU A 340 -15.53 19.09 -8.36
C GLU A 340 -14.11 18.51 -8.19
N THR A 341 -13.95 17.67 -7.18
CA THR A 341 -12.72 16.95 -6.83
C THR A 341 -12.94 15.46 -7.03
N VAL A 342 -12.28 14.88 -8.04
CA VAL A 342 -12.39 13.47 -8.42
C VAL A 342 -11.12 12.72 -8.05
N LEU A 343 -11.26 11.65 -7.26
CA LEU A 343 -10.17 10.73 -6.96
C LEU A 343 -10.27 9.47 -7.83
N ILE A 344 -9.20 9.15 -8.54
CA ILE A 344 -9.07 7.96 -9.38
C ILE A 344 -8.11 6.98 -8.69
N VAL A 345 -8.64 5.86 -8.22
CA VAL A 345 -7.87 4.79 -7.56
C VAL A 345 -7.67 3.59 -8.47
N GLY A 346 -6.62 2.81 -8.22
CA GLY A 346 -6.37 1.56 -8.92
C GLY A 346 -5.04 0.94 -8.55
N GLU A 347 -4.88 -0.35 -8.83
CA GLU A 347 -3.64 -1.08 -8.58
C GLU A 347 -2.46 -0.56 -9.44
N PRO A 348 -1.21 -0.87 -9.09
CA PRO A 348 -0.04 -0.58 -9.92
C PRO A 348 -0.19 -1.19 -11.32
N GLY A 349 0.23 -0.45 -12.36
CA GLY A 349 0.14 -0.92 -13.75
C GLY A 349 -1.25 -0.84 -14.40
N MET A 350 -2.30 -0.45 -13.66
CA MET A 350 -3.67 -0.36 -14.18
C MET A 350 -3.90 0.81 -15.16
N GLY A 351 -2.92 1.68 -15.40
CA GLY A 351 -3.02 2.72 -16.43
C GLY A 351 -3.57 4.08 -15.97
N LYS A 352 -3.59 4.37 -14.66
CA LYS A 352 -3.99 5.68 -14.10
C LYS A 352 -3.28 6.87 -14.76
N THR A 353 -1.95 6.85 -14.76
CA THR A 353 -1.11 7.86 -15.44
C THR A 353 -1.40 7.96 -16.94
N THR A 354 -1.56 6.82 -17.62
CA THR A 354 -1.87 6.79 -19.06
C THR A 354 -3.22 7.42 -19.34
N TYR A 355 -4.20 7.18 -18.48
CA TYR A 355 -5.53 7.75 -18.57
C TYR A 355 -5.52 9.28 -18.43
N CYS A 356 -4.85 9.82 -17.40
CA CYS A 356 -4.67 11.27 -17.23
C CYS A 356 -3.95 11.93 -18.41
N LYS A 357 -2.90 11.29 -18.93
CA LYS A 357 -2.17 11.77 -20.11
C LYS A 357 -3.05 11.75 -21.37
N LYS A 358 -3.87 10.70 -21.54
CA LYS A 358 -4.79 10.59 -22.68
C LYS A 358 -5.85 11.69 -22.62
N TYR A 359 -6.42 11.95 -21.43
CA TYR A 359 -7.37 13.05 -21.24
C TYR A 359 -6.74 14.40 -21.63
N ALA A 360 -5.54 14.70 -21.13
CA ALA A 360 -4.84 15.95 -21.47
C ALA A 360 -4.53 16.05 -22.97
N TYR A 361 -4.16 14.93 -23.62
CA TYR A 361 -3.95 14.87 -25.06
C TYR A 361 -5.22 15.15 -25.86
N ASP A 362 -6.34 14.52 -25.49
CA ASP A 362 -7.61 14.67 -26.19
C ASP A 362 -8.16 16.09 -26.06
N TRP A 363 -8.05 16.66 -24.86
CA TRP A 363 -8.36 18.07 -24.61
C TRP A 363 -7.50 19.00 -25.48
N ALA A 364 -6.19 18.78 -25.54
CA ALA A 364 -5.26 19.63 -26.29
C ALA A 364 -5.43 19.52 -27.81
N THR A 365 -5.76 18.34 -28.32
CA THR A 365 -5.89 18.07 -29.76
C THR A 365 -7.31 18.27 -30.30
N LYS A 366 -8.29 18.53 -29.43
CA LYS A 366 -9.71 18.68 -29.79
C LYS A 366 -10.25 17.50 -30.62
N GLN A 367 -9.70 16.29 -30.47
CA GLN A 367 -10.19 15.10 -31.19
C GLN A 367 -11.58 14.61 -30.73
N GLN A 368 -12.31 15.43 -29.98
CA GLN A 368 -13.73 15.22 -29.69
C GLN A 368 -14.58 16.02 -30.67
N GLU A 369 -14.90 15.45 -31.83
CA GLU A 369 -16.12 15.66 -32.64
C GLU A 369 -16.19 14.54 -33.71
N PRO A 370 -17.34 14.10 -34.28
CA PRO A 370 -18.72 14.61 -34.18
C PRO A 370 -19.76 13.48 -33.99
N GLN A 371 -20.24 13.22 -32.78
CA GLN A 371 -21.55 12.57 -32.50
C GLN A 371 -21.69 12.41 -30.99
N GLY A 372 -22.28 13.41 -30.33
CA GLY A 372 -22.54 13.42 -28.90
C GLY A 372 -21.78 14.49 -28.14
N CYS A 373 -22.38 15.68 -28.08
CA CYS A 373 -22.27 16.72 -27.07
C CYS A 373 -20.87 17.06 -26.49
N GLY A 374 -20.36 18.21 -26.93
CA GLY A 374 -20.00 19.31 -26.02
C GLY A 374 -18.52 19.70 -25.96
N SER A 375 -18.28 21.00 -26.19
CA SER A 375 -17.03 21.72 -25.93
C SER A 375 -16.45 21.37 -24.55
N THR A 376 -15.14 21.12 -24.45
CA THR A 376 -14.49 20.95 -23.13
C THR A 376 -14.71 22.21 -22.29
N ALA A 377 -15.41 22.10 -21.16
CA ALA A 377 -15.74 23.23 -20.27
C ALA A 377 -14.50 23.96 -19.70
N PHE A 378 -13.32 23.33 -19.73
CA PHE A 378 -12.08 23.88 -19.19
C PHE A 378 -11.27 24.67 -20.22
N LYS A 379 -10.95 25.92 -19.87
CA LYS A 379 -10.04 26.81 -20.61
C LYS A 379 -8.59 26.32 -20.56
N VAL A 380 -8.18 25.69 -19.44
CA VAL A 380 -6.81 25.17 -19.22
C VAL A 380 -6.85 23.84 -18.44
N VAL A 381 -6.05 22.87 -18.88
CA VAL A 381 -5.76 21.63 -18.15
C VAL A 381 -4.29 21.61 -17.73
N LEU A 382 -4.04 21.49 -16.43
CA LEU A 382 -2.70 21.45 -15.84
C LEU A 382 -2.43 20.04 -15.31
N LEU A 383 -1.48 19.30 -15.89
CA LEU A 383 -1.11 17.96 -15.43
C LEU A 383 0.24 18.01 -14.68
N LEU A 384 0.17 17.86 -13.37
CA LEU A 384 1.33 17.77 -12.48
C LEU A 384 1.59 16.31 -12.10
N LYS A 385 2.85 15.90 -12.21
CA LYS A 385 3.31 14.62 -11.67
C LYS A 385 3.71 14.84 -10.23
N CYS A 386 3.04 14.17 -9.31
CA CYS A 386 3.25 14.31 -7.88
C CYS A 386 4.67 13.94 -7.44
N ARG A 387 5.24 12.88 -8.05
CA ARG A 387 6.63 12.46 -7.80
C ARG A 387 7.67 13.56 -8.05
N ASP A 388 7.40 14.45 -9.00
CA ASP A 388 8.33 15.51 -9.41
C ASP A 388 8.01 16.84 -8.68
N ILE A 389 7.27 16.81 -7.56
CA ILE A 389 6.92 17.99 -6.76
C ILE A 389 7.87 18.12 -5.56
N HIS A 390 8.47 19.29 -5.41
CA HIS A 390 9.45 19.56 -4.35
C HIS A 390 9.05 20.73 -3.43
N SER A 391 8.04 21.49 -3.82
CA SER A 391 7.62 22.71 -3.13
C SER A 391 6.10 22.88 -3.25
N ASP A 392 5.62 24.11 -3.51
CA ASP A 392 4.21 24.41 -3.64
C ASP A 392 3.63 24.19 -5.04
N VAL A 393 2.30 24.34 -5.15
CA VAL A 393 1.56 24.15 -6.40
C VAL A 393 2.00 25.14 -7.49
N TRP A 394 2.38 26.36 -7.13
CA TRP A 394 2.80 27.39 -8.09
C TRP A 394 4.19 27.10 -8.63
N GLU A 395 5.10 26.71 -7.74
CA GLU A 395 6.43 26.25 -8.11
C GLU A 395 6.32 24.98 -8.96
N ALA A 396 5.48 24.01 -8.59
CA ALA A 396 5.25 22.81 -9.39
C ALA A 396 4.73 23.12 -10.80
N ILE A 397 3.81 24.09 -10.93
CA ILE A 397 3.33 24.56 -12.25
C ILE A 397 4.49 25.21 -13.04
N ASN A 398 5.25 26.11 -12.41
CA ASN A 398 6.39 26.74 -13.08
C ASN A 398 7.44 25.72 -13.53
N ASP A 399 7.75 24.78 -12.65
CA ASP A 399 8.81 23.83 -12.78
C ASP A 399 8.50 22.77 -13.85
N GLN A 400 7.28 22.23 -13.82
CA GLN A 400 6.89 21.12 -14.70
C GLN A 400 6.22 21.58 -16.00
N LEU A 401 5.58 22.75 -16.05
CA LEU A 401 4.73 23.16 -17.19
C LEU A 401 5.27 24.35 -17.98
N LEU A 402 5.95 25.31 -17.33
CA LEU A 402 6.38 26.54 -18.00
C LEU A 402 7.76 26.38 -18.67
N PRO A 403 8.03 27.09 -19.79
CA PRO A 403 9.35 27.13 -20.41
C PRO A 403 10.46 27.62 -19.45
N ARG A 404 11.69 27.10 -19.60
CA ARG A 404 12.86 27.49 -18.78
C ARG A 404 13.23 28.96 -18.92
N ASP A 405 12.95 29.51 -20.09
CA ASP A 405 13.25 30.84 -20.59
C ASP A 405 12.03 31.77 -20.58
N ILE A 406 10.99 31.44 -19.82
CA ILE A 406 9.79 32.28 -19.73
C ILE A 406 10.14 33.62 -19.05
N ASP A 407 9.65 34.70 -19.65
CA ASP A 407 9.72 36.03 -19.05
C ASP A 407 8.90 36.09 -17.74
N GLU A 408 9.44 36.79 -16.73
CA GLU A 408 8.79 36.85 -15.41
C GLU A 408 7.46 37.60 -15.44
N GLU A 409 7.28 38.61 -16.30
CA GLU A 409 6.01 39.32 -16.45
C GLU A 409 4.94 38.37 -17.03
N VAL A 410 5.28 37.62 -18.07
CA VAL A 410 4.38 36.62 -18.68
C VAL A 410 4.03 35.50 -17.69
N LYS A 411 5.00 35.07 -16.88
CA LYS A 411 4.77 34.08 -15.81
C LYS A 411 3.79 34.61 -14.75
N GLN A 412 3.94 35.86 -14.31
CA GLN A 412 3.01 36.46 -13.36
C GLN A 412 1.60 36.62 -13.95
N GLN A 413 1.49 37.04 -15.22
CA GLN A 413 0.22 37.11 -15.94
C GLN A 413 -0.47 35.74 -16.02
N PHE A 414 0.30 34.66 -16.25
CA PHE A 414 -0.24 33.31 -16.26
C PHE A 414 -0.77 32.87 -14.89
N PHE A 415 -0.04 33.15 -13.81
CA PHE A 415 -0.52 32.85 -12.46
C PHE A 415 -1.73 33.69 -12.07
N GLN A 416 -1.78 34.96 -12.49
CA GLN A 416 -2.95 35.81 -12.29
C GLN A 416 -4.17 35.25 -13.03
N PHE A 417 -3.99 34.83 -14.28
CA PHE A 417 -5.05 34.17 -15.05
C PHE A 417 -5.60 32.94 -14.31
N ILE A 418 -4.73 32.11 -13.71
CA ILE A 418 -5.16 30.95 -12.92
C ILE A 418 -6.03 31.37 -11.73
N ARG A 419 -5.63 32.43 -11.00
CA ARG A 419 -6.36 32.92 -9.83
C ARG A 419 -7.75 33.45 -10.18
N GLU A 420 -7.87 34.11 -11.32
CA GLU A 420 -9.12 34.74 -11.79
C GLU A 420 -10.07 33.72 -12.44
N ASN A 421 -9.54 32.69 -13.12
CA ASN A 421 -10.34 31.75 -13.94
C ASN A 421 -10.48 30.34 -13.33
N GLN A 422 -10.39 30.21 -12.01
CA GLN A 422 -10.35 28.91 -11.32
C GLN A 422 -11.44 27.92 -11.76
N SER A 423 -12.70 28.35 -11.89
CA SER A 423 -13.82 27.49 -12.28
C SER A 423 -13.69 26.91 -13.70
N SER A 424 -12.85 27.49 -14.55
CA SER A 424 -12.57 27.00 -15.91
C SER A 424 -11.24 26.25 -16.00
N ILE A 425 -10.62 25.89 -14.87
CA ILE A 425 -9.33 25.21 -14.82
C ILE A 425 -9.50 23.82 -14.24
N LEU A 426 -8.87 22.84 -14.89
CA LEU A 426 -8.72 21.49 -14.39
C LEU A 426 -7.28 21.23 -13.99
N LEU A 427 -7.07 20.89 -12.73
CA LEU A 427 -5.78 20.48 -12.19
C LEU A 427 -5.75 18.97 -12.00
N ILE A 428 -4.85 18.29 -12.72
CA ILE A 428 -4.62 16.85 -12.63
C ILE A 428 -3.37 16.60 -11.79
N LEU A 429 -3.53 15.93 -10.66
CA LEU A 429 -2.47 15.47 -9.76
C LEU A 429 -2.23 13.98 -9.98
N ASP A 430 -1.20 13.62 -10.74
CA ASP A 430 -0.89 12.23 -11.08
C ASP A 430 0.06 11.61 -10.04
N GLY A 431 -0.44 10.64 -9.28
CA GLY A 431 0.31 9.83 -8.32
C GLY A 431 0.45 10.46 -6.93
N LEU A 432 -0.66 10.79 -6.26
CA LEU A 432 -0.61 11.33 -4.88
C LEU A 432 0.17 10.43 -3.92
N ASP A 433 0.17 9.11 -4.14
CA ASP A 433 0.98 8.15 -3.38
C ASP A 433 2.48 8.26 -3.60
N GLU A 434 2.91 9.06 -4.58
CA GLU A 434 4.31 9.36 -4.89
C GLU A 434 4.72 10.77 -4.42
N LEU A 435 3.84 11.50 -3.70
CA LEU A 435 4.20 12.78 -3.08
C LEU A 435 5.15 12.56 -1.89
N PRO A 436 6.20 13.39 -1.74
CA PRO A 436 7.00 13.38 -0.52
C PRO A 436 6.11 13.64 0.71
N SER A 437 6.32 12.90 1.79
CA SER A 437 5.47 12.97 2.99
C SER A 437 5.38 14.38 3.59
N SER A 438 6.45 15.17 3.45
CA SER A 438 6.52 16.58 3.88
C SER A 438 5.56 17.52 3.13
N LYS A 439 5.02 17.11 1.97
CA LYS A 439 4.15 17.93 1.10
C LYS A 439 2.69 17.47 1.09
N LEU A 440 2.39 16.34 1.73
CA LEU A 440 1.04 15.80 1.78
C LEU A 440 0.03 16.78 2.38
N SER A 441 0.41 17.53 3.42
CA SER A 441 -0.46 18.54 4.04
C SER A 441 -0.89 19.63 3.05
N MET A 442 0.06 20.21 2.34
CA MET A 442 -0.19 21.28 1.37
C MET A 442 -1.07 20.82 0.20
N PHE A 443 -0.83 19.62 -0.34
CA PHE A 443 -1.66 19.09 -1.41
C PHE A 443 -3.02 18.58 -0.91
N SER A 444 -3.14 18.22 0.36
CA SER A 444 -4.43 17.97 1.01
C SER A 444 -5.25 19.25 1.12
N GLU A 445 -4.64 20.39 1.49
CA GLU A 445 -5.31 21.70 1.51
C GLU A 445 -5.81 22.14 0.12
N LEU A 446 -5.06 21.81 -0.93
CA LEU A 446 -5.46 22.03 -2.32
C LEU A 446 -6.68 21.17 -2.69
N ILE A 447 -6.66 19.87 -2.35
CA ILE A 447 -7.78 18.93 -2.59
C ILE A 447 -9.02 19.36 -1.80
N GLU A 448 -8.87 19.78 -0.54
CA GLU A 448 -9.92 20.34 0.31
C GLU A 448 -10.46 21.69 -0.21
N GLY A 449 -9.72 22.37 -1.08
CA GLY A 449 -10.12 23.67 -1.63
C GLY A 449 -9.79 24.86 -0.73
N ARG A 450 -8.88 24.71 0.24
CA ARG A 450 -8.30 25.86 0.96
C ARG A 450 -7.38 26.68 0.05
N VAL A 451 -6.71 25.99 -0.89
CA VAL A 451 -5.94 26.59 -1.98
C VAL A 451 -6.67 26.32 -3.29
N LEU A 452 -6.84 27.36 -4.13
CA LEU A 452 -7.61 27.30 -5.39
C LEU A 452 -9.04 26.71 -5.21
N PRO A 453 -9.90 27.34 -4.36
CA PRO A 453 -11.20 26.81 -3.94
C PRO A 453 -12.18 26.51 -5.07
N ARG A 454 -12.06 27.19 -6.22
CA ARG A 454 -12.96 27.02 -7.36
C ARG A 454 -12.37 26.15 -8.48
N CYS A 455 -11.16 25.63 -8.32
CA CYS A 455 -10.50 24.81 -9.34
C CYS A 455 -11.01 23.37 -9.31
N HIS A 456 -11.30 22.80 -10.48
CA HIS A 456 -11.62 21.38 -10.59
C HIS A 456 -10.35 20.56 -10.44
N ILE A 457 -10.41 19.46 -9.68
CA ILE A 457 -9.24 18.64 -9.36
C ILE A 457 -9.51 17.19 -9.73
N VAL A 458 -8.55 16.57 -10.41
CA VAL A 458 -8.50 15.12 -10.62
C VAL A 458 -7.21 14.61 -10.01
N ALA A 459 -7.32 13.76 -9.00
CA ALA A 459 -6.16 13.13 -8.38
C ALA A 459 -6.10 11.63 -8.70
N THR A 460 -4.91 11.08 -8.91
CA THR A 460 -4.72 9.63 -9.00
C THR A 460 -3.94 9.09 -7.81
N ALA A 461 -4.31 7.92 -7.30
CA ALA A 461 -3.61 7.28 -6.19
C ALA A 461 -3.72 5.75 -6.24
N ARG A 462 -2.86 5.05 -5.49
CA ARG A 462 -3.13 3.65 -5.09
C ARG A 462 -4.30 3.57 -4.11
N HIS A 463 -4.91 2.39 -3.99
CA HIS A 463 -6.08 2.20 -3.14
C HIS A 463 -5.80 2.55 -1.67
N GLU A 464 -4.65 2.15 -1.13
CA GLU A 464 -4.28 2.41 0.27
C GLU A 464 -4.01 3.89 0.54
N ALA A 465 -3.15 4.53 -0.25
CA ALA A 465 -2.83 5.95 -0.11
C ALA A 465 -4.04 6.87 -0.39
N GLY A 466 -4.93 6.48 -1.32
CA GLY A 466 -6.14 7.24 -1.62
C GLY A 466 -7.14 7.31 -0.46
N LYS A 467 -7.01 6.49 0.59
CA LYS A 467 -7.93 6.51 1.75
C LYS A 467 -7.88 7.81 2.54
N GLU A 468 -6.71 8.45 2.60
CA GLU A 468 -6.49 9.67 3.38
C GLU A 468 -7.27 10.84 2.79
N VAL A 469 -7.16 11.04 1.47
CA VAL A 469 -7.77 12.15 0.75
C VAL A 469 -9.21 11.88 0.30
N ARG A 470 -9.68 10.62 0.33
CA ARG A 470 -11.03 10.22 -0.13
C ARG A 470 -12.16 11.01 0.53
N LYS A 471 -12.01 11.41 1.79
CA LYS A 471 -13.03 12.16 2.54
C LYS A 471 -13.28 13.55 1.96
N CYS A 472 -12.28 14.11 1.29
CA CYS A 472 -12.28 15.46 0.75
C CYS A 472 -12.62 15.48 -0.76
N CYS A 473 -12.98 14.33 -1.34
CA CYS A 473 -13.32 14.22 -2.76
C CYS A 473 -14.82 14.02 -2.96
N ASP A 474 -15.35 14.69 -3.97
CA ASP A 474 -16.76 14.61 -4.37
C ASP A 474 -17.07 13.29 -5.07
N ALA A 475 -16.08 12.72 -5.76
CA ALA A 475 -16.22 11.47 -6.50
C ALA A 475 -15.02 10.54 -6.34
N LEU A 476 -15.30 9.23 -6.33
CA LEU A 476 -14.30 8.17 -6.36
C LEU A 476 -14.52 7.23 -7.54
N LEU A 477 -13.53 7.16 -8.42
CA LEU A 477 -13.49 6.27 -9.58
C LEU A 477 -12.39 5.23 -9.38
N GLN A 478 -12.66 3.97 -9.73
CA GLN A 478 -11.69 2.89 -9.69
C GLN A 478 -11.36 2.41 -11.10
N ILE A 479 -10.08 2.43 -11.48
CA ILE A 479 -9.61 1.79 -12.71
C ILE A 479 -9.32 0.31 -12.43
N GLU A 480 -10.06 -0.56 -13.09
CA GLU A 480 -9.96 -2.03 -12.95
C GLU A 480 -9.08 -2.67 -14.04
N GLY A 481 -8.61 -1.90 -15.03
CA GLY A 481 -7.68 -2.36 -16.06
C GLY A 481 -8.37 -2.75 -17.37
N PHE A 482 -7.86 -3.78 -18.05
CA PHE A 482 -8.41 -4.28 -19.31
C PHE A 482 -9.49 -5.32 -19.10
N THR A 483 -10.59 -5.17 -19.84
CA THR A 483 -11.50 -6.28 -20.12
C THR A 483 -10.84 -7.24 -21.10
N GLU A 484 -11.39 -8.45 -21.23
CA GLU A 484 -10.90 -9.42 -22.23
C GLU A 484 -10.95 -8.83 -23.66
N LYS A 485 -11.97 -8.02 -23.97
CA LYS A 485 -12.08 -7.31 -25.25
C LYS A 485 -10.98 -6.28 -25.43
N HIS A 486 -10.67 -5.50 -24.38
CA HIS A 486 -9.61 -4.48 -24.45
C HIS A 486 -8.23 -5.11 -24.59
N ALA A 487 -7.93 -6.17 -23.81
CA ALA A 487 -6.67 -6.88 -23.92
C ALA A 487 -6.48 -7.50 -25.32
N LYS A 488 -7.54 -8.14 -25.86
CA LYS A 488 -7.55 -8.64 -27.24
C LYS A 488 -7.27 -7.52 -28.26
N GLY A 489 -7.96 -6.40 -28.14
CA GLY A 489 -7.76 -5.24 -29.01
C GLY A 489 -6.33 -4.69 -28.94
N PHE A 490 -5.75 -4.62 -27.74
CA PHE A 490 -4.36 -4.20 -27.54
C PHE A 490 -3.38 -5.15 -28.22
N VAL A 491 -3.52 -6.46 -28.00
CA VAL A 491 -2.63 -7.49 -28.60
C VAL A 491 -2.68 -7.43 -30.12
N THR A 492 -3.88 -7.39 -30.71
CA THR A 492 -4.05 -7.29 -32.17
C THR A 492 -3.41 -6.01 -32.72
N LYS A 493 -3.52 -4.89 -31.99
CA LYS A 493 -2.91 -3.63 -32.39
C LYS A 493 -1.39 -3.65 -32.28
N TYR A 494 -0.83 -4.26 -31.23
CA TYR A 494 0.61 -4.39 -31.03
C TYR A 494 1.24 -5.23 -32.16
N PHE A 495 0.64 -6.38 -32.47
CA PHE A 495 1.13 -7.33 -33.47
C PHE A 495 0.54 -7.12 -34.86
N LYS A 496 0.26 -5.87 -35.24
CA LYS A 496 -0.36 -5.55 -36.55
C LYS A 496 0.42 -6.13 -37.73
N GLU A 497 1.74 -6.19 -37.62
CA GLU A 497 2.65 -6.72 -38.65
C GLU A 497 3.04 -8.19 -38.45
N ARG A 498 2.71 -8.78 -37.29
CA ARG A 498 3.09 -10.14 -36.86
C ARG A 498 1.87 -10.89 -36.34
N THR A 499 0.88 -11.09 -37.21
CA THR A 499 -0.43 -11.68 -36.86
C THR A 499 -0.33 -13.13 -36.37
N ASP A 500 0.75 -13.83 -36.72
CA ASP A 500 1.11 -15.16 -36.23
C ASP A 500 1.28 -15.16 -34.70
N LEU A 501 2.07 -14.23 -34.17
CA LEU A 501 2.30 -14.07 -32.73
C LEU A 501 1.06 -13.56 -32.00
N ALA A 502 0.29 -12.68 -32.65
CA ALA A 502 -0.99 -12.21 -32.13
C ALA A 502 -1.92 -13.41 -31.85
N THR A 503 -2.10 -14.27 -32.86
CA THR A 503 -2.96 -15.45 -32.75
C THR A 503 -2.47 -16.41 -31.66
N LYS A 504 -1.16 -16.67 -31.59
CA LYS A 504 -0.56 -17.55 -30.57
C LYS A 504 -0.80 -17.02 -29.14
N LEU A 505 -0.57 -15.73 -28.91
CA LEU A 505 -0.82 -15.10 -27.60
C LEU A 505 -2.31 -15.13 -27.23
N LEU A 506 -3.19 -14.74 -28.16
CA LEU A 506 -4.65 -14.75 -27.93
C LEU A 506 -5.20 -16.15 -27.66
N GLN A 507 -4.70 -17.16 -28.38
CA GLN A 507 -5.08 -18.56 -28.15
C GLN A 507 -4.64 -19.03 -26.77
N ARG A 508 -3.42 -18.68 -26.32
CA ARG A 508 -2.97 -19.02 -24.97
C ARG A 508 -3.78 -18.28 -23.89
N MET A 509 -4.04 -16.99 -24.06
CA MET A 509 -4.85 -16.18 -23.12
C MET A 509 -6.30 -16.68 -22.99
N SER A 510 -6.86 -17.26 -24.05
CA SER A 510 -8.20 -17.85 -24.00
C SER A 510 -8.23 -19.20 -23.27
N ARG A 511 -7.16 -20.00 -23.37
CA ARG A 511 -7.06 -21.32 -22.70
C ARG A 511 -6.58 -21.23 -21.26
N ASP A 512 -5.72 -20.27 -20.95
CA ASP A 512 -5.07 -20.14 -19.65
C ASP A 512 -5.73 -19.08 -18.79
N LYS A 513 -6.34 -19.49 -17.68
CA LYS A 513 -6.98 -18.57 -16.74
C LYS A 513 -5.98 -17.63 -16.07
N ASN A 514 -4.81 -18.14 -15.68
CA ASN A 514 -3.80 -17.33 -15.00
C ASN A 514 -3.23 -16.26 -15.95
N LEU A 515 -2.94 -16.63 -17.19
CA LEU A 515 -2.48 -15.65 -18.19
C LEU A 515 -3.55 -14.59 -18.48
N ARG A 516 -4.83 -14.97 -18.48
CA ARG A 516 -5.95 -14.03 -18.65
C ARG A 516 -6.03 -13.03 -17.49
N GLU A 517 -5.84 -13.50 -16.25
CA GLU A 517 -5.80 -12.65 -15.06
C GLU A 517 -4.59 -11.71 -15.08
N ILE A 518 -3.41 -12.20 -15.50
CA ILE A 518 -2.21 -11.37 -15.68
C ILE A 518 -2.48 -10.28 -16.71
N ALA A 519 -3.09 -10.62 -17.85
CA ALA A 519 -3.42 -9.68 -18.93
C ALA A 519 -4.58 -8.72 -18.62
N ALA A 520 -5.33 -8.91 -17.53
CA ALA A 520 -6.27 -7.89 -17.07
C ALA A 520 -5.53 -6.60 -16.66
N ASN A 521 -4.25 -6.70 -16.28
CA ASN A 521 -3.41 -5.53 -16.03
C ASN A 521 -2.79 -5.03 -17.37
N PRO A 522 -3.03 -3.77 -17.77
CA PRO A 522 -2.50 -3.21 -19.02
C PRO A 522 -0.97 -3.22 -19.12
N LEU A 523 -0.24 -2.95 -18.03
CA LEU A 523 1.22 -3.03 -18.02
C LEU A 523 1.66 -4.47 -18.31
N ASN A 524 1.10 -5.45 -17.60
CA ASN A 524 1.44 -6.85 -17.84
C ASN A 524 1.07 -7.31 -19.26
N THR A 525 -0.03 -6.82 -19.85
CA THR A 525 -0.37 -7.11 -21.25
C THR A 525 0.72 -6.61 -22.20
N ALA A 526 1.21 -5.39 -22.00
CA ALA A 526 2.31 -4.85 -22.80
C ALA A 526 3.60 -5.67 -22.62
N LEU A 527 3.89 -6.10 -21.39
CA LEU A 527 5.02 -6.98 -21.08
C LEU A 527 4.87 -8.36 -21.76
N LEU A 528 3.69 -8.95 -21.74
CA LEU A 528 3.39 -10.21 -22.43
C LEU A 528 3.57 -10.12 -23.94
N CYS A 529 3.14 -9.01 -24.55
CA CYS A 529 3.42 -8.74 -25.96
C CYS A 529 4.93 -8.70 -26.22
N LEU A 530 5.69 -8.01 -25.36
CA LEU A 530 7.14 -7.91 -25.49
C LEU A 530 7.84 -9.29 -25.40
N LEU A 531 7.46 -10.11 -24.42
CA LEU A 531 8.02 -11.45 -24.26
C LEU A 531 7.63 -12.39 -25.39
N CYS A 532 6.36 -12.33 -25.82
CA CYS A 532 5.88 -13.12 -26.96
C CYS A 532 6.68 -12.79 -28.23
N GLU A 533 7.03 -11.52 -28.43
CA GLU A 533 7.88 -11.08 -29.54
C GLU A 533 9.33 -11.58 -29.40
N GLU A 534 9.94 -11.46 -28.21
CA GLU A 534 11.34 -11.82 -27.97
C GLU A 534 11.58 -13.33 -27.97
N PHE A 535 10.66 -14.11 -27.40
CA PHE A 535 10.78 -15.56 -27.22
C PHE A 535 9.88 -16.36 -28.17
N GLU A 536 9.54 -15.77 -29.32
CA GLU A 536 8.77 -16.39 -30.41
C GLU A 536 7.48 -17.11 -29.95
N GLY A 537 6.77 -16.46 -29.01
CA GLY A 537 5.51 -16.91 -28.45
C GLY A 537 5.62 -17.87 -27.28
N THR A 538 6.80 -18.04 -26.69
CA THR A 538 6.93 -18.61 -25.34
C THR A 538 6.39 -17.60 -24.33
N LEU A 539 5.59 -18.08 -23.37
CA LEU A 539 4.85 -17.23 -22.45
C LEU A 539 5.05 -17.71 -21.00
N PRO A 540 5.10 -16.77 -20.05
CA PRO A 540 5.31 -17.11 -18.64
C PRO A 540 4.10 -17.85 -18.07
N GLU A 541 4.35 -18.77 -17.15
CA GLU A 541 3.31 -19.54 -16.45
C GLU A 541 2.76 -18.80 -15.23
N SER A 542 3.48 -17.80 -14.72
CA SER A 542 3.11 -17.03 -13.52
C SER A 542 3.52 -15.57 -13.64
N ARG A 543 2.94 -14.72 -12.79
CA ARG A 543 3.35 -13.31 -12.70
C ARG A 543 4.81 -13.16 -12.26
N ALA A 544 5.32 -14.04 -11.40
CA ALA A 544 6.73 -14.02 -11.02
C ALA A 544 7.62 -14.35 -12.22
N GLN A 545 7.25 -15.38 -12.99
CA GLN A 545 7.97 -15.76 -14.20
C GLN A 545 7.95 -14.64 -15.25
N LEU A 546 6.83 -13.93 -15.42
CA LEU A 546 6.74 -12.76 -16.30
C LEU A 546 7.83 -11.72 -16.00
N TYR A 547 8.09 -11.41 -14.73
CA TYR A 547 9.13 -10.45 -14.35
C TYR A 547 10.55 -11.03 -14.48
N LEU A 548 10.75 -12.32 -14.21
CA LEU A 548 12.05 -12.99 -14.42
C LEU A 548 12.41 -13.04 -15.92
N ASP A 549 11.48 -13.45 -16.76
CA ASP A 549 11.63 -13.46 -18.22
C ASP A 549 11.86 -12.05 -18.76
N MET A 550 11.28 -11.02 -18.12
CA MET A 550 11.52 -9.62 -18.48
C MET A 550 12.95 -9.20 -18.21
N VAL A 551 13.53 -9.59 -17.08
CA VAL A 551 14.94 -9.33 -16.77
C VAL A 551 15.82 -9.94 -17.84
N GLU A 552 15.56 -11.19 -18.21
CA GLU A 552 16.30 -11.85 -19.28
C GLU A 552 16.12 -11.17 -20.64
N CYS A 553 14.89 -10.78 -20.99
CA CYS A 553 14.55 -10.05 -22.21
C CYS A 553 15.36 -8.74 -22.32
N VAL A 554 15.40 -7.95 -21.24
CA VAL A 554 16.16 -6.69 -21.19
C VAL A 554 17.66 -6.94 -21.40
N LEU A 555 18.23 -7.97 -20.77
CA LEU A 555 19.64 -8.33 -20.92
C LEU A 555 19.97 -8.84 -22.34
N ARG A 556 19.09 -9.64 -22.95
CA ARG A 556 19.22 -10.10 -24.35
C ARG A 556 19.25 -8.91 -25.31
N ARG A 557 18.34 -7.96 -25.13
CA ARG A 557 18.27 -6.73 -25.94
C ARG A 557 19.49 -5.84 -25.76
N TYR A 558 19.99 -5.70 -24.54
CA TYR A 558 21.24 -4.99 -24.27
C TYR A 558 22.43 -5.61 -25.03
N ARG A 559 22.62 -6.93 -24.94
CA ARG A 559 23.71 -7.62 -25.65
C ARG A 559 23.61 -7.50 -27.15
N LYS A 560 22.40 -7.66 -27.70
CA LYS A 560 22.13 -7.47 -29.14
C LYS A 560 22.48 -6.04 -29.59
N LYS A 561 22.14 -5.03 -28.78
CA LYS A 561 22.51 -3.63 -29.04
C LYS A 561 24.02 -3.39 -28.99
N LYS A 562 24.75 -4.11 -28.13
CA LYS A 562 26.21 -4.04 -28.02
C LYS A 562 26.97 -4.93 -29.01
N GLY A 563 26.27 -5.72 -29.83
CA GLY A 563 26.90 -6.67 -30.75
C GLY A 563 27.57 -7.86 -30.05
N LEU A 564 27.19 -8.17 -28.80
CA LEU A 564 27.74 -9.29 -28.04
C LEU A 564 27.03 -10.59 -28.46
N LEU A 565 27.64 -11.32 -29.40
CA LEU A 565 27.06 -12.50 -30.05
C LEU A 565 27.28 -13.83 -29.30
N GLU A 566 28.09 -13.84 -28.24
CA GLU A 566 28.34 -15.04 -27.44
C GLU A 566 27.02 -15.54 -26.82
N LYS A 567 26.68 -16.81 -27.10
CA LYS A 567 25.58 -17.51 -26.47
C LYS A 567 25.96 -17.82 -25.02
N ILE A 568 25.43 -17.01 -24.12
CA ILE A 568 25.47 -17.29 -22.68
C ILE A 568 24.15 -17.98 -22.33
N GLU A 569 24.23 -19.16 -21.72
CA GLU A 569 23.04 -19.93 -21.32
C GLU A 569 22.22 -19.19 -20.26
N ASP A 570 22.88 -18.56 -19.28
CA ASP A 570 22.21 -17.82 -18.20
C ASP A 570 22.77 -16.40 -18.06
N LEU A 571 22.04 -15.44 -18.63
CA LEU A 571 22.37 -14.02 -18.57
C LEU A 571 22.20 -13.44 -17.17
N THR A 572 21.25 -13.96 -16.40
CA THR A 572 20.96 -13.49 -15.04
C THR A 572 22.13 -13.82 -14.12
N ASN A 573 22.69 -15.03 -14.23
CA ASN A 573 23.90 -15.40 -13.49
C ASN A 573 25.14 -14.66 -13.98
N HIS A 574 25.29 -14.42 -15.29
CA HIS A 574 26.42 -13.66 -15.84
C HIS A 574 26.47 -12.20 -15.34
N TYR A 575 25.32 -11.52 -15.25
CA TYR A 575 25.22 -10.15 -14.76
C TYR A 575 24.80 -10.04 -13.29
N LYS A 576 24.91 -11.13 -12.52
CA LYS A 576 24.49 -11.19 -11.12
C LYS A 576 25.06 -10.08 -10.24
N PRO A 577 26.35 -9.68 -10.35
CA PRO A 577 26.89 -8.57 -9.56
C PRO A 577 26.16 -7.25 -9.82
N GLN A 578 25.94 -6.92 -11.11
CA GLN A 578 25.22 -5.72 -11.54
C GLN A 578 23.77 -5.75 -11.07
N LEU A 579 23.07 -6.88 -11.27
CA LEU A 579 21.67 -7.05 -10.87
C LEU A 579 21.48 -6.98 -9.36
N ASN A 580 22.39 -7.56 -8.58
CA ASN A 580 22.36 -7.47 -7.11
C ASN A 580 22.57 -6.02 -6.64
N HIS A 581 23.49 -5.28 -7.26
CA HIS A 581 23.69 -3.86 -6.93
C HIS A 581 22.46 -3.03 -7.28
N LEU A 582 21.87 -3.27 -8.46
CA LEU A 582 20.65 -2.62 -8.90
C LEU A 582 19.48 -2.92 -7.95
N GLY A 583 19.33 -4.17 -7.52
CA GLY A 583 18.33 -4.60 -6.53
C GLY A 583 18.55 -3.96 -5.17
N LYS A 584 19.80 -3.76 -4.74
CA LYS A 584 20.13 -3.03 -3.51
C LYS A 584 19.71 -1.56 -3.58
N VAL A 585 19.96 -0.89 -4.72
CA VAL A 585 19.51 0.50 -4.93
C VAL A 585 17.98 0.58 -4.91
N ALA A 586 17.28 -0.36 -5.56
CA ALA A 586 15.83 -0.43 -5.53
C ALA A 586 15.27 -0.63 -4.11
N LEU A 587 15.86 -1.56 -3.34
CA LEU A 587 15.44 -1.84 -1.97
C LEU A 587 15.64 -0.64 -1.05
N ASN A 588 16.79 0.03 -1.14
CA ASN A 588 17.06 1.24 -0.36
C ASN A 588 16.06 2.35 -0.73
N GLY A 589 15.79 2.55 -2.03
CA GLY A 589 14.77 3.51 -2.46
C GLY A 589 13.39 3.24 -1.87
N LEU A 590 12.98 1.96 -1.79
CA LEU A 590 11.71 1.58 -1.15
C LEU A 590 11.70 1.82 0.37
N LEU A 591 12.83 1.61 1.06
CA LEU A 591 12.95 1.85 2.50
C LEU A 591 12.98 3.33 2.84
N ASP A 592 13.60 4.14 1.98
CA ASP A 592 13.78 5.59 2.17
C ASP A 592 12.67 6.43 1.53
N ASP A 593 11.60 5.79 1.00
CA ASP A 593 10.50 6.42 0.26
C ASP A 593 10.97 7.31 -0.91
N LYS A 594 12.01 6.84 -1.61
CA LYS A 594 12.70 7.54 -2.70
C LYS A 594 12.54 6.78 -4.02
N LEU A 595 11.86 7.42 -4.97
CA LEU A 595 11.52 6.82 -6.27
C LEU A 595 12.52 7.12 -7.39
N ASP A 596 13.50 8.00 -7.13
CA ASP A 596 14.60 8.33 -8.03
C ASP A 596 15.94 8.31 -7.29
N PHE A 597 17.06 8.19 -8.00
CA PHE A 597 18.39 8.18 -7.39
C PHE A 597 19.43 8.79 -8.31
N ASN A 598 20.55 9.22 -7.72
CA ASN A 598 21.66 9.82 -8.47
C ASN A 598 22.56 8.74 -9.09
N GLU A 599 23.18 9.02 -10.24
CA GLU A 599 24.12 8.11 -10.89
C GLU A 599 25.23 7.59 -9.95
N SER A 600 25.70 8.44 -9.02
CA SER A 600 26.72 8.07 -8.03
C SER A 600 26.34 6.86 -7.16
N GLU A 601 25.04 6.59 -6.98
CA GLU A 601 24.53 5.44 -6.24
C GLU A 601 24.76 4.11 -6.99
N LEU A 602 24.97 4.15 -8.31
CA LEU A 602 25.30 2.98 -9.15
C LEU A 602 26.77 2.56 -9.05
N ARG A 603 27.64 3.39 -8.47
CA ARG A 603 29.06 3.12 -8.21
C ARG A 603 29.77 2.56 -9.46
N ASN A 604 30.55 1.48 -9.28
CA ASN A 604 31.38 0.86 -10.31
C ASN A 604 30.57 0.24 -11.47
N HIS A 605 29.25 0.08 -11.33
CA HIS A 605 28.38 -0.54 -12.33
C HIS A 605 27.56 0.49 -13.14
N ALA A 606 27.77 1.79 -12.95
CA ALA A 606 26.99 2.84 -13.60
C ALA A 606 26.91 2.70 -15.12
N LYS A 607 28.05 2.44 -15.79
CA LYS A 607 28.10 2.31 -17.25
C LYS A 607 27.21 1.19 -17.79
N ASP A 608 27.22 0.02 -17.16
CA ASP A 608 26.42 -1.12 -17.60
C ASP A 608 24.95 -0.94 -17.23
N LEU A 609 24.66 -0.56 -15.97
CA LEU A 609 23.30 -0.47 -15.44
C LEU A 609 22.45 0.60 -16.11
N THR A 610 23.05 1.72 -16.49
CA THR A 610 22.36 2.80 -17.21
C THR A 610 22.02 2.40 -18.65
N GLU A 611 22.74 1.44 -19.22
CA GLU A 611 22.54 0.98 -20.59
C GLU A 611 21.68 -0.28 -20.71
N PHE A 612 21.56 -1.08 -19.63
CA PHE A 612 20.74 -2.31 -19.62
C PHE A 612 19.30 -2.04 -20.06
N GLY A 613 18.72 -0.92 -19.63
CA GLY A 613 17.34 -0.54 -19.97
C GLY A 613 16.32 -0.78 -18.86
N PHE A 614 16.78 -1.15 -17.66
CA PHE A 614 15.95 -1.15 -16.43
C PHE A 614 15.73 0.24 -15.86
N LEU A 615 16.53 1.22 -16.27
CA LEU A 615 16.49 2.57 -15.74
C LEU A 615 16.03 3.54 -16.82
N SER A 616 15.06 4.35 -16.47
CA SER A 616 14.70 5.54 -17.23
C SER A 616 15.55 6.71 -16.74
N VAL A 617 16.28 7.33 -17.67
CA VAL A 617 16.87 8.64 -17.41
C VAL A 617 15.71 9.61 -17.31
N GLN A 618 15.55 10.23 -16.15
CA GLN A 618 14.65 11.37 -16.01
C GLN A 618 15.47 12.60 -16.41
N PRO A 619 15.35 13.13 -17.65
CA PRO A 619 15.93 14.44 -17.93
C PRO A 619 15.22 15.38 -16.98
N GLY A 620 15.96 16.03 -16.07
CA GLY A 620 15.39 16.87 -15.00
C GLY A 620 14.17 17.64 -15.51
N GLY A 621 12.99 17.08 -15.23
CA GLY A 621 11.70 17.66 -15.64
C GLY A 621 11.44 18.94 -14.87
N SER A 622 12.12 19.02 -13.72
CA SER A 622 12.31 20.19 -12.90
C SER A 622 13.43 21.09 -13.43
N LYS A 623 13.15 22.39 -13.55
CA LYS A 623 14.12 23.47 -13.72
C LYS A 623 15.12 23.54 -12.56
N LEU A 624 14.70 23.08 -11.37
CA LEU A 624 15.48 23.13 -10.12
C LEU A 624 16.43 21.94 -9.93
N ARG A 625 16.26 20.85 -10.69
CA ARG A 625 17.15 19.67 -10.64
C ARG A 625 17.96 19.54 -11.93
N GLN A 626 19.18 20.07 -11.94
CA GLN A 626 20.11 20.02 -13.08
C GLN A 626 20.94 18.73 -13.18
N THR A 627 20.87 17.84 -12.18
CA THR A 627 21.61 16.56 -12.15
C THR A 627 20.85 15.43 -12.85
N LEU A 628 21.58 14.49 -13.45
CA LEU A 628 20.99 13.26 -14.02
C LEU A 628 20.48 12.36 -12.89
N HIS A 629 19.19 12.04 -12.95
CA HIS A 629 18.54 11.11 -12.03
C HIS A 629 17.97 9.91 -12.80
N TYR A 630 18.00 8.77 -12.13
CA TYR A 630 17.50 7.50 -12.64
C TYR A 630 16.30 7.06 -11.82
N ALA A 631 15.31 6.52 -12.50
CA ALA A 631 14.16 5.86 -11.88
C ALA A 631 13.94 4.50 -12.57
N PHE A 632 13.46 3.54 -11.80
CA PHE A 632 13.13 2.20 -12.28
C PHE A 632 11.93 2.19 -13.26
#